data_AF-A0A2S8GIQ6-F1
#
_entry.id   AF-A0A2S8GIQ6-F1
#
_cell.length_a   1.000
_cell.length_b   1.000
_cell.length_c   1.000
_cell.angle_alpha   90.00
_cell.angle_beta   90.00
_cell.angle_gamma   90.00
#
_symmetry.space_group_name_H-M   'P 1'
#
loop_
_entity.id
_entity.type
_entity.pdbx_description
1 polymer ?
#
loop_
_entity_poly.entity_id
_entity_poly.type
_entity_poly.pdbx_seq_one_letter_code
_entity_poly.pdbx_strand_id
1 'polypeptide(L)'
;MRRLTFLMLSLLIATTAGAAEPNVDYARDVAPLLTKYCAGCHNPDDANGELILSTYDGLRAGSESGPVISTDQPEQSLLLTVMAAGGEPKMPPEDEPQPTAAEIALLRRWVASGAKGPAAETAMPAMNVPQIAPRADLQPGVSCVALSPDGQQMAIARYGQVELAPFPAGKTLRTLDFPGQVNQIAFSADGAMLAGAGGQPGVSGAVRIWEVATGELKQSLSGHRDAIYSVAFSPNGQLLATGSYDKEAILWDWQSGSPLTTLTGHNDAIYDLAFRPDSKVLATCSADRTVKLWDVASGERLETFGEGTDETNAVSFSPDGKRVAAAGADNRIRVWQVSPSAAEGTNRLLYAKFAHDAPILDLAFSPDGKLLVSSAEDHSVRFWRFGDMQLLGETPQQPDWPVSLAVTQDQALVALARGDWKVEPLNAIREKLSDATETIGQPYRFPTASRAAENVEWNKLPSADEAEPNDEPATAGALAWPLLVRGVLQNDAPGADVDLYRFSAKAGDQIIFETRAARDKSPADTCLEILDAAGEPVPSVALRGVRDAEVTFRGINSSTIDCRTTHWEEMELNQYLYIQGEVVRLYRMPQGPDSGFNFYPGKGTRHSYFDTTAHAHALFEPCYIVEPYAPGSDLPDNGLPTFTLNYQNDDDSQQRSGGDSKLTFVAPRDGEYLVRVRDVRGFEGADYKYQLIARRPFADFSAKLEGASPTINAGSGKPFTIAIERFDNFDGPVQLEVTGLPPGFQATSPLVIEAGHVEATGVLSALPWAPAPTAANEATSKVIAKAMIDGQEVTKEVGSLGKIQLAARPKLAVFLSPQSTSGSPFGDPPPSRSWQTLRPEHFVTSDAKSELALLDDGSLLALGENLEHDEYRVEIPLAAGQTIAAIRLDVLGHPSLPTGAPGRGAGNGNFVLTGFDVVYEPAGQSPQPVKFASAQVDYAQSGHSAAGLIDDNPKTGWAIAEAKDGKYPIKRQGDDPAHYAELELAEPLTTSSAGKLICVLRHEANAQHQVGRFRISATAEQPIVADLTFPQVPELTITAGETITCQLRVDRNGFGDRIQFDVTNLPHGVIVDNIGLSGVLIPAGQSERTLHLTAASWTPESERTFQATTKVEGGQTSLPMRLRVVRPSAK
;
A
#
# COMPACT_ATOMS: atom_id res chain seq x y z
N MET A 1 -1.04 26.76 87.09
CA MET A 1 -0.31 27.34 88.24
C MET A 1 1.07 27.79 87.76
N ARG A 2 1.46 29.06 88.02
CA ARG A 2 2.82 29.61 88.32
C ARG A 2 4.05 28.91 87.68
N ARG A 3 5.03 29.57 87.02
CA ARG A 3 5.79 30.79 87.42
C ARG A 3 6.82 31.18 86.31
N LEU A 4 7.16 32.47 86.28
CA LEU A 4 8.30 33.12 85.59
C LEU A 4 9.69 32.63 86.05
N THR A 5 10.72 32.77 85.19
CA THR A 5 12.05 33.39 85.49
C THR A 5 12.76 33.73 84.16
N PHE A 6 12.80 34.99 83.71
CA PHE A 6 13.84 36.04 83.84
C PHE A 6 15.26 35.69 83.34
N LEU A 7 15.64 36.34 82.24
CA LEU A 7 16.95 36.39 81.59
C LEU A 7 17.60 37.74 81.94
N MET A 8 18.91 37.79 82.26
CA MET A 8 19.66 39.03 82.36
C MET A 8 20.95 38.97 81.54
N LEU A 9 21.18 40.09 80.88
CA LEU A 9 22.12 40.40 79.81
C LEU A 9 23.47 40.84 80.39
N SER A 10 24.57 40.40 79.77
CA SER A 10 25.88 41.05 79.89
C SER A 10 26.41 41.38 78.49
N LEU A 11 26.63 42.68 78.28
CA LEU A 11 27.05 43.32 77.05
C LEU A 11 28.56 43.11 76.83
N LEU A 12 28.97 42.59 75.67
CA LEU A 12 30.31 42.77 75.11
C LEU A 12 30.17 43.46 73.75
N ILE A 13 30.86 44.59 73.60
CA ILE A 13 30.93 45.39 72.38
C ILE A 13 31.91 44.69 71.43
N ALA A 14 31.41 44.21 70.28
CA ALA A 14 32.23 43.79 69.16
C ALA A 14 32.14 44.85 68.05
N THR A 15 33.30 45.37 67.66
CA THR A 15 33.50 46.28 66.53
C THR A 15 33.10 45.58 65.22
N THR A 16 32.10 46.10 64.52
CA THR A 16 31.75 45.66 63.16
C THR A 16 32.78 46.22 62.17
N ALA A 17 33.70 45.37 61.72
CA ALA A 17 34.36 45.57 60.43
C ALA A 17 33.28 45.38 59.35
N GLY A 18 33.07 46.38 58.50
CA GLY A 18 32.23 46.25 57.33
C GLY A 18 32.84 45.20 56.41
N ALA A 19 32.26 43.99 56.38
CA ALA A 19 32.49 43.06 55.29
C ALA A 19 31.98 43.74 54.02
N ALA A 20 32.83 43.85 53.00
CA ALA A 20 32.37 44.20 51.66
C ALA A 20 31.27 43.19 51.29
N GLU A 21 30.10 43.69 50.86
CA GLU A 21 29.03 42.81 50.38
C GLU A 21 29.59 41.92 49.26
N PRO A 22 29.27 40.61 49.25
CA PRO A 22 29.80 39.70 48.24
C PRO A 22 29.38 40.15 46.83
N ASN A 23 30.28 40.03 45.86
CA ASN A 23 29.97 40.28 44.45
C ASN A 23 28.82 39.37 44.00
N VAL A 24 27.85 39.94 43.27
CA VAL A 24 26.72 39.19 42.70
C VAL A 24 27.22 38.37 41.50
N ASP A 25 27.01 37.07 41.56
CA ASP A 25 27.39 36.12 40.49
C ASP A 25 26.18 35.79 39.61
N TYR A 26 26.35 35.83 38.30
CA TYR A 26 25.23 35.60 37.38
C TYR A 26 24.65 34.20 37.51
N ALA A 27 25.49 33.16 37.46
CA ALA A 27 25.04 31.77 37.42
C ALA A 27 24.43 31.33 38.76
N ARG A 28 25.00 31.80 39.88
CA ARG A 28 24.53 31.45 41.23
C ARG A 28 23.32 32.28 41.67
N ASP A 29 23.34 33.59 41.42
CA ASP A 29 22.43 34.52 42.08
C ASP A 29 21.36 35.12 41.15
N VAL A 30 21.63 35.23 39.84
CA VAL A 30 20.76 35.95 38.88
C VAL A 30 19.97 34.99 37.99
N ALA A 31 20.66 34.07 37.31
CA ALA A 31 20.05 33.12 36.39
C ALA A 31 18.90 32.33 37.05
N PRO A 32 19.00 31.83 38.29
CA PRO A 32 17.89 31.13 38.94
C PRO A 32 16.64 32.00 39.12
N LEU A 33 16.80 33.32 39.31
CA LEU A 33 15.67 34.24 39.44
C LEU A 33 14.99 34.47 38.09
N LEU A 34 15.77 34.62 37.01
CA LEU A 34 15.23 34.74 35.66
C LEU A 34 14.54 33.45 35.22
N THR A 35 15.10 32.28 35.54
CA THR A 35 14.47 30.98 35.28
C THR A 35 13.16 30.85 36.04
N LYS A 36 13.15 31.19 37.34
CA LYS A 36 11.99 31.05 38.21
C LYS A 36 10.80 31.93 37.81
N TYR A 37 11.08 33.15 37.35
CA TYR A 37 10.04 34.18 37.18
C TYR A 37 9.79 34.58 35.71
N CYS A 38 10.74 34.35 34.80
CA CYS A 38 10.71 34.94 33.46
C CYS A 38 10.81 33.90 32.34
N ALA A 39 11.64 32.87 32.50
CA ALA A 39 11.95 31.92 31.42
C ALA A 39 10.74 31.09 30.97
N GLY A 40 9.70 30.94 31.80
CA GLY A 40 8.47 30.26 31.42
C GLY A 40 7.77 30.90 30.21
N CYS A 41 7.84 32.23 30.07
CA CYS A 41 7.20 32.99 28.98
C CYS A 41 8.19 33.73 28.06
N HIS A 42 9.47 33.78 28.43
CA HIS A 42 10.54 34.48 27.70
C HIS A 42 11.72 33.54 27.41
N ASN A 43 11.41 32.37 26.86
CA ASN A 43 12.38 31.41 26.34
C ASN A 43 12.47 31.50 24.80
N PRO A 44 13.44 30.84 24.15
CA PRO A 44 13.61 30.92 22.69
C PRO A 44 12.43 30.37 21.88
N ASP A 45 11.65 29.45 22.43
CA ASP A 45 10.54 28.80 21.72
C ASP A 45 9.25 29.65 21.74
N ASP A 46 9.08 30.50 22.77
CA ASP A 46 7.90 31.35 23.01
C ASP A 46 8.25 32.86 23.05
N ALA A 47 9.30 33.29 22.35
CA ALA A 47 9.79 34.66 22.37
C ALA A 47 8.86 35.65 21.64
N ASN A 48 7.78 36.09 22.28
CA ASN A 48 7.00 37.25 21.83
C ASN A 48 7.88 38.52 21.85
N GLY A 49 8.08 39.15 20.68
CA GLY A 49 8.89 40.36 20.53
C GLY A 49 10.40 40.15 20.64
N GLU A 50 10.88 38.93 20.34
CA GLU A 50 12.30 38.51 20.38
C GLU A 50 12.96 38.58 21.78
N LEU A 51 12.17 38.76 22.85
CA LEU A 51 12.67 38.86 24.21
C LEU A 51 12.99 37.47 24.81
N ILE A 52 14.27 37.14 24.89
CA ILE A 52 14.78 35.89 25.47
C ILE A 52 15.49 36.20 26.79
N LEU A 53 14.95 35.73 27.92
CA LEU A 53 15.50 35.94 29.27
C LEU A 53 16.11 34.68 29.88
N SER A 54 15.97 33.53 29.21
CA SER A 54 16.51 32.25 29.66
C SER A 54 18.02 32.09 29.42
N THR A 55 18.62 32.92 28.55
CA THR A 55 20.06 32.93 28.26
C THR A 55 20.66 34.32 28.48
N TYR A 56 21.94 34.37 28.84
CA TYR A 56 22.63 35.66 29.04
C TYR A 56 22.75 36.46 27.73
N ASP A 57 23.00 35.78 26.60
CA ASP A 57 23.08 36.42 25.29
C ASP A 57 21.74 36.96 24.81
N GLY A 58 20.64 36.23 25.04
CA GLY A 58 19.28 36.71 24.77
C GLY A 58 18.96 37.95 25.61
N LEU A 59 19.26 37.88 26.90
CA LEU A 59 19.06 38.99 27.84
C LEU A 59 19.86 40.24 27.42
N ARG A 60 21.05 40.04 26.84
CA ARG A 60 21.93 41.07 26.31
C ARG A 60 21.49 41.63 24.96
N ALA A 61 20.92 40.80 24.09
CA ALA A 61 20.37 41.21 22.80
C ALA A 61 19.19 42.17 22.99
N GLY A 62 18.41 41.97 24.07
CA GLY A 62 17.29 42.83 24.42
C GLY A 62 15.99 42.32 23.80
N SER A 63 15.09 43.25 23.47
CA SER A 63 13.83 42.97 22.76
C SER A 63 13.72 43.85 21.53
N GLU A 64 12.68 43.64 20.72
CA GLU A 64 12.30 44.56 19.64
C GLU A 64 12.13 46.03 20.10
N SER A 65 11.82 46.24 21.38
CA SER A 65 11.65 47.57 22.00
C SER A 65 12.97 48.16 22.54
N GLY A 66 14.10 47.47 22.36
CA GLY A 66 15.43 47.92 22.78
C GLY A 66 16.02 47.14 23.96
N PRO A 67 17.10 47.66 24.58
CA PRO A 67 17.86 46.96 25.61
C PRO A 67 17.05 46.78 26.89
N VAL A 68 17.05 45.54 27.40
CA VAL A 68 16.33 45.16 28.62
C VAL A 68 17.09 45.56 29.89
N ILE A 69 18.42 45.62 29.77
CA ILE A 69 19.36 46.01 30.82
C ILE A 69 20.07 47.30 30.39
N SER A 70 20.09 48.29 31.29
CA SER A 70 20.86 49.52 31.15
C SER A 70 21.91 49.59 32.27
N THR A 71 23.17 49.29 31.95
CA THR A 71 24.26 49.32 32.94
C THR A 71 24.65 50.75 33.33
N ASP A 72 24.44 51.72 32.44
CA ASP A 72 24.75 53.13 32.68
C ASP A 72 23.68 53.82 33.53
N GLN A 73 22.43 53.35 33.43
CA GLN A 73 21.29 53.84 34.22
C GLN A 73 20.49 52.65 34.76
N PRO A 74 20.99 51.95 35.81
CA PRO A 74 20.40 50.70 36.31
C PRO A 74 18.90 50.79 36.59
N GLU A 75 18.45 51.88 37.21
CA GLU A 75 17.04 52.13 37.55
C GLU A 75 16.11 52.30 36.33
N GLN A 76 16.67 52.50 35.14
CA GLN A 76 15.92 52.57 33.87
C GLN A 76 15.96 51.25 33.09
N SER A 77 16.60 50.21 33.64
CA SER A 77 16.55 48.87 33.02
C SER A 77 15.11 48.41 32.98
N LEU A 78 14.62 48.07 31.78
CA LEU A 78 13.27 47.58 31.57
C LEU A 78 12.94 46.43 32.51
N LEU A 79 13.90 45.50 32.70
CA LEU A 79 13.80 44.38 33.64
C LEU A 79 13.40 44.83 35.07
N LEU A 80 14.00 45.91 35.59
CA LEU A 80 13.73 46.35 36.96
C LEU A 80 12.46 47.20 37.05
N THR A 81 12.11 47.96 36.01
CA THR A 81 10.90 48.81 36.00
C THR A 81 9.63 47.97 35.92
N VAL A 82 9.60 46.91 35.11
CA VAL A 82 8.42 46.01 35.04
C VAL A 82 8.25 45.17 36.31
N MET A 83 9.34 44.88 37.03
CA MET A 83 9.33 44.15 38.31
C MET A 83 8.99 45.03 39.51
N ALA A 84 9.06 46.36 39.39
CA ALA A 84 8.80 47.28 40.49
C ALA A 84 7.33 47.27 40.94
N ALA A 85 7.08 47.70 42.19
CA ALA A 85 5.72 47.87 42.70
C ALA A 85 5.05 49.05 41.94
N GLY A 86 4.27 48.73 40.90
CA GLY A 86 3.61 49.70 40.01
C GLY A 86 4.15 49.77 38.57
N GLY A 87 4.96 48.80 38.12
CA GLY A 87 5.35 48.69 36.70
C GLY A 87 4.17 48.29 35.80
N GLU A 88 4.07 48.87 34.61
CA GLU A 88 3.10 48.50 33.57
C GLU A 88 3.80 48.20 32.23
N PRO A 89 3.64 47.00 31.66
CA PRO A 89 3.00 45.84 32.27
C PRO A 89 3.81 45.33 33.49
N LYS A 90 3.09 44.78 34.47
CA LYS A 90 3.68 44.17 35.67
C LYS A 90 4.24 42.80 35.29
N MET A 91 5.52 42.55 35.53
CA MET A 91 6.17 41.28 35.26
C MET A 91 6.91 40.76 36.51
N PRO A 92 6.72 39.48 36.91
CA PRO A 92 5.73 38.52 36.39
C PRO A 92 4.28 39.02 36.57
N PRO A 93 3.31 38.51 35.78
CA PRO A 93 1.88 38.81 35.95
C PRO A 93 1.41 38.62 37.39
N GLU A 94 0.38 39.37 37.83
CA GLU A 94 -0.06 39.39 39.23
C GLU A 94 -0.51 38.03 39.77
N ASP A 95 -0.95 37.14 38.88
CA ASP A 95 -1.37 35.76 39.15
C ASP A 95 -0.20 34.75 39.25
N GLU A 96 1.03 35.16 38.88
CA GLU A 96 2.24 34.35 38.99
C GLU A 96 3.07 34.69 40.25
N PRO A 97 3.92 33.76 40.75
CA PRO A 97 4.81 34.01 41.88
C PRO A 97 5.65 35.28 41.69
N GLN A 98 5.58 36.19 42.65
CA GLN A 98 6.27 37.48 42.57
C GLN A 98 7.67 37.42 43.21
N PRO A 99 8.67 38.09 42.60
CA PRO A 99 9.98 38.29 43.21
C PRO A 99 9.89 39.02 44.54
N THR A 100 10.65 38.57 45.53
CA THR A 100 10.75 39.25 46.83
C THR A 100 11.54 40.56 46.71
N ALA A 101 11.35 41.48 47.65
CA ALA A 101 12.12 42.72 47.70
C ALA A 101 13.65 42.50 47.77
N ALA A 102 14.08 41.39 48.39
CA ALA A 102 15.49 41.00 48.46
C ALA A 102 16.03 40.53 47.10
N GLU A 103 15.24 39.77 46.34
CA GLU A 103 15.59 39.29 44.98
C GLU A 103 15.67 40.47 44.00
N ILE A 104 14.73 41.42 44.06
CA ILE A 104 14.75 42.64 43.24
C ILE A 104 15.98 43.51 43.59
N ALA A 105 16.30 43.64 44.88
CA ALA A 105 17.50 44.36 45.32
C ALA A 105 18.80 43.68 44.83
N LEU A 106 18.80 42.34 44.74
CA LEU A 106 19.93 41.58 44.20
C LEU A 106 20.10 41.83 42.69
N LEU A 107 19.03 41.74 41.91
CA LEU A 107 19.07 42.06 40.47
C LEU A 107 19.52 43.50 40.23
N ARG A 108 19.04 44.44 41.04
CA ARG A 108 19.46 45.85 40.98
C ARG A 108 20.96 46.03 41.24
N ARG A 109 21.52 45.36 42.25
CA ARG A 109 22.98 45.36 42.49
C ARG A 109 23.75 44.76 41.34
N TRP A 110 23.27 43.66 40.77
CA TRP A 110 23.91 43.02 39.63
C TRP A 110 23.95 43.94 38.41
N VAL A 111 22.82 44.55 38.03
CA VAL A 111 22.77 45.53 36.93
C VAL A 111 23.72 46.69 37.18
N ALA A 112 23.70 47.27 38.40
CA ALA A 112 24.58 48.37 38.78
C ALA A 112 26.07 48.00 38.79
N SER A 113 26.40 46.73 38.95
CA SER A 113 27.79 46.22 38.85
C SER A 113 28.26 45.96 37.41
N GLY A 114 27.47 46.39 36.42
CA GLY A 114 27.73 46.21 34.99
C GLY A 114 27.09 44.97 34.38
N ALA A 115 26.10 44.36 35.07
CA ALA A 115 25.36 43.18 34.61
C ALA A 115 26.28 42.07 34.06
N LYS A 116 27.39 41.79 34.76
CA LYS A 116 28.40 40.84 34.28
C LYS A 116 27.79 39.45 34.10
N GLY A 117 28.06 38.85 32.95
CA GLY A 117 27.66 37.48 32.62
C GLY A 117 28.46 36.43 33.37
N PRO A 118 28.20 35.14 33.10
CA PRO A 118 28.90 34.04 33.75
C PRO A 118 30.42 34.09 33.47
N ALA A 119 31.22 33.71 34.47
CA ALA A 119 32.69 33.76 34.39
C ALA A 119 33.30 32.74 33.39
N ALA A 120 32.50 31.80 32.90
CA ALA A 120 32.80 30.87 31.81
C ALA A 120 31.51 30.62 31.01
N GLU A 121 31.60 30.48 29.68
CA GLU A 121 30.47 30.15 28.79
C GLU A 121 29.76 28.82 29.13
N THR A 122 30.31 28.02 30.05
CA THR A 122 29.92 26.63 30.34
C THR A 122 29.47 26.36 31.78
N ALA A 123 29.18 27.39 32.59
CA ALA A 123 28.63 27.16 33.93
C ALA A 123 27.17 26.67 33.81
N MET A 124 26.98 25.34 33.80
CA MET A 124 25.66 24.71 33.82
C MET A 124 24.83 25.31 34.96
N PRO A 125 23.56 25.68 34.72
CA PRO A 125 22.67 26.06 35.80
C PRO A 125 22.62 24.92 36.82
N ALA A 126 22.67 25.25 38.11
CA ALA A 126 22.67 24.27 39.18
C ALA A 126 21.36 24.41 39.98
N MET A 127 20.73 23.29 40.34
CA MET A 127 19.61 23.35 41.27
C MET A 127 20.07 23.84 42.64
N ASN A 128 19.44 24.92 43.12
CA ASN A 128 19.64 25.42 44.47
C ASN A 128 18.77 24.63 45.46
N VAL A 129 19.09 23.34 45.64
CA VAL A 129 18.45 22.46 46.62
C VAL A 129 19.43 22.10 47.75
N PRO A 130 18.96 21.96 48.99
CA PRO A 130 19.81 21.51 50.09
C PRO A 130 20.47 20.17 49.75
N GLN A 131 21.80 20.16 49.70
CA GLN A 131 22.56 18.94 49.48
C GLN A 131 22.53 18.09 50.76
N ILE A 132 21.84 16.95 50.70
CA ILE A 132 21.83 15.97 51.78
C ILE A 132 23.00 15.01 51.51
N ALA A 133 23.97 14.97 52.42
CA ALA A 133 25.10 14.06 52.28
C ALA A 133 24.58 12.60 52.24
N PRO A 134 24.95 11.81 51.21
CA PRO A 134 24.62 10.40 51.20
C PRO A 134 25.27 9.69 52.40
N ARG A 135 24.71 8.54 52.77
CA ARG A 135 25.32 7.66 53.77
C ARG A 135 26.73 7.29 53.28
N ALA A 136 27.74 7.47 54.13
CA ALA A 136 29.17 7.41 53.75
C ALA A 136 29.64 6.04 53.20
N ASP A 137 28.78 5.02 53.26
CA ASP A 137 29.02 3.63 52.87
C ASP A 137 28.31 3.23 51.56
N LEU A 138 27.55 4.12 50.91
CA LEU A 138 26.84 3.81 49.66
C LEU A 138 27.66 4.27 48.45
N GLN A 139 28.07 3.32 47.60
CA GLN A 139 28.57 3.65 46.26
C GLN A 139 27.41 4.07 45.34
N PRO A 140 27.62 4.96 44.36
CA PRO A 140 26.58 5.31 43.41
C PRO A 140 26.25 4.16 42.42
N GLY A 141 25.00 4.16 41.95
CA GLY A 141 24.48 3.39 40.81
C GLY A 141 25.46 3.17 39.68
N VAL A 142 25.55 1.94 39.17
CA VAL A 142 26.02 1.76 37.78
C VAL A 142 24.85 2.14 36.88
N SER A 143 25.07 3.08 35.98
CA SER A 143 24.06 3.52 35.02
C SER A 143 24.30 3.00 33.61
N CYS A 144 25.56 2.79 33.24
CA CYS A 144 25.94 2.32 31.91
C CYS A 144 27.31 1.63 31.96
N VAL A 145 27.53 0.70 31.03
CA VAL A 145 28.83 0.07 30.81
C VAL A 145 29.16 0.05 29.32
N ALA A 146 30.43 0.23 28.98
CA ALA A 146 30.91 0.12 27.60
C ALA A 146 32.23 -0.65 27.55
N LEU A 147 32.49 -1.34 26.44
CA LEU A 147 33.73 -2.05 26.17
C LEU A 147 34.57 -1.30 25.14
N SER A 148 35.89 -1.33 25.30
CA SER A 148 36.79 -0.84 24.26
C SER A 148 36.69 -1.73 23.00
N PRO A 149 36.95 -1.20 21.79
CA PRO A 149 36.83 -1.97 20.55
C PRO A 149 37.69 -3.25 20.48
N ASP A 150 38.81 -3.27 21.20
CA ASP A 150 39.70 -4.44 21.33
C ASP A 150 39.25 -5.47 22.39
N GLY A 151 38.18 -5.16 23.14
CA GLY A 151 37.63 -5.97 24.21
C GLY A 151 38.54 -6.11 25.43
N GLN A 152 39.57 -5.26 25.60
CA GLN A 152 40.54 -5.38 26.70
C GLN A 152 40.20 -4.49 27.91
N GLN A 153 39.39 -3.45 27.73
CA GLN A 153 39.00 -2.50 28.76
C GLN A 153 37.49 -2.33 28.81
N MET A 154 37.00 -1.98 30.00
CA MET A 154 35.62 -1.56 30.23
C MET A 154 35.61 -0.16 30.85
N ALA A 155 34.60 0.62 30.48
CA ALA A 155 34.23 1.86 31.13
C ALA A 155 32.91 1.64 31.90
N ILE A 156 32.83 2.14 33.13
CA ILE A 156 31.68 1.99 34.02
C ILE A 156 31.22 3.39 34.42
N ALA A 157 30.01 3.76 34.03
CA ALA A 157 29.39 5.04 34.34
C ALA A 157 28.66 4.98 35.68
N ARG A 158 28.82 6.03 36.48
CA ARG A 158 28.13 6.25 37.75
C ARG A 158 27.75 7.72 37.88
N TYR A 159 26.90 8.04 38.86
CA TYR A 159 26.68 9.44 39.23
C TYR A 159 28.03 10.10 39.60
N GLY A 160 28.37 11.17 38.87
CA GLY A 160 29.53 12.01 39.12
C GLY A 160 30.85 11.53 38.51
N GLN A 161 30.92 10.31 37.95
CA GLN A 161 32.19 9.75 37.49
C GLN A 161 32.05 8.61 36.47
N VAL A 162 33.13 8.39 35.72
CA VAL A 162 33.33 7.21 34.86
C VAL A 162 34.61 6.49 35.27
N GLU A 163 34.54 5.19 35.49
CA GLU A 163 35.68 4.35 35.87
C GLU A 163 36.17 3.52 34.68
N LEU A 164 37.48 3.54 34.42
CA LEU A 164 38.14 2.67 33.44
C LEU A 164 38.79 1.49 34.15
N ALA A 165 38.57 0.27 33.66
CA ALA A 165 39.12 -0.97 34.24
C ALA A 165 39.46 -2.00 33.13
N PRO A 166 40.34 -2.99 33.40
CA PRO A 166 40.54 -4.13 32.49
C PRO A 166 39.31 -5.04 32.47
N PHE A 167 38.98 -5.61 31.31
CA PHE A 167 37.92 -6.61 31.12
C PHE A 167 38.54 -8.02 30.92
N PRO A 168 37.95 -9.11 31.45
CA PRO A 168 36.69 -9.20 32.22
C PRO A 168 36.82 -8.96 33.72
N ALA A 169 38.04 -8.81 34.26
CA ALA A 169 38.25 -8.49 35.67
C ALA A 169 39.55 -7.74 35.88
N GLY A 170 39.48 -6.63 36.61
CA GLY A 170 40.66 -5.88 37.07
C GLY A 170 40.27 -4.72 37.97
N LYS A 171 41.25 -4.17 38.69
CA LYS A 171 41.03 -2.96 39.51
C LYS A 171 40.87 -1.75 38.59
N THR A 172 40.06 -0.78 39.03
CA THR A 172 39.93 0.53 38.38
C THR A 172 41.32 1.10 38.09
N LEU A 173 41.61 1.27 36.80
CA LEU A 173 42.82 1.91 36.29
C LEU A 173 42.74 3.42 36.53
N ARG A 174 41.54 3.99 36.35
CA ARG A 174 41.32 5.43 36.41
C ARG A 174 39.86 5.77 36.71
N THR A 175 39.67 6.90 37.38
CA THR A 175 38.36 7.55 37.56
C THR A 175 38.39 8.90 36.85
N LEU A 176 37.34 9.20 36.09
CA LEU A 176 37.15 10.39 35.29
C LEU A 176 35.96 11.17 35.83
N ASP A 177 36.16 12.42 36.23
CA ASP A 177 35.11 13.23 36.84
C ASP A 177 34.06 13.67 35.81
N PHE A 178 32.77 13.59 36.16
CA PHE A 178 31.64 14.04 35.35
C PHE A 178 30.63 14.85 36.18
N PRO A 179 29.99 15.90 35.64
CA PRO A 179 28.99 16.68 36.38
C PRO A 179 27.61 15.98 36.36
N GLY A 180 27.22 15.39 37.51
CA GLY A 180 25.88 14.82 37.68
C GLY A 180 25.73 13.38 37.20
N GLN A 181 24.53 12.99 36.79
CA GLN A 181 24.27 11.63 36.33
C GLN A 181 24.92 11.42 34.95
N VAL A 182 25.62 10.30 34.77
CA VAL A 182 26.10 9.83 33.47
C VAL A 182 25.09 8.81 32.96
N ASN A 183 24.42 9.07 31.84
CA ASN A 183 23.42 8.16 31.28
C ASN A 183 24.05 7.19 30.27
N GLN A 184 24.99 7.65 29.45
CA GLN A 184 25.65 6.80 28.45
C GLN A 184 27.11 7.16 28.24
N ILE A 185 27.90 6.15 27.87
CA ILE A 185 29.34 6.25 27.60
C ILE A 185 29.66 5.51 26.29
N ALA A 186 30.59 6.05 25.51
CA ALA A 186 30.97 5.47 24.23
C ALA A 186 32.47 5.66 23.95
N PHE A 187 33.15 4.58 23.53
CA PHE A 187 34.51 4.66 23.01
C PHE A 187 34.51 5.12 21.54
N SER A 188 35.55 5.83 21.14
CA SER A 188 35.84 6.03 19.71
C SER A 188 36.20 4.70 19.05
N ALA A 189 36.03 4.60 17.73
CA ALA A 189 36.26 3.36 16.98
C ALA A 189 37.70 2.80 17.10
N ASP A 190 38.68 3.67 17.36
CA ASP A 190 40.08 3.32 17.62
C ASP A 190 40.38 3.08 19.12
N GLY A 191 39.41 3.29 20.01
CA GLY A 191 39.53 3.16 21.47
C GLY A 191 40.36 4.25 22.14
N ALA A 192 40.81 5.28 21.42
CA ALA A 192 41.68 6.32 21.96
C ALA A 192 40.93 7.35 22.82
N MET A 193 39.66 7.58 22.53
CA MET A 193 38.79 8.53 23.22
C MET A 193 37.60 7.82 23.88
N LEU A 194 37.13 8.39 24.98
CA LEU A 194 35.90 8.00 25.66
C LEU A 194 35.02 9.24 25.81
N ALA A 195 33.78 9.16 25.36
CA ALA A 195 32.76 10.16 25.62
C ALA A 195 31.86 9.67 26.76
N GLY A 196 31.47 10.58 27.64
CA GLY A 196 30.39 10.38 28.61
C GLY A 196 29.36 11.49 28.44
N ALA A 197 28.09 11.12 28.46
CA ALA A 197 26.98 12.05 28.35
C ALA A 197 25.96 11.84 29.46
N GLY A 198 25.30 12.92 29.83
CA GLY A 198 24.36 12.94 30.93
C GLY A 198 24.01 14.37 31.31
N GLY A 199 23.87 14.62 32.61
CA GLY A 199 23.64 15.94 33.15
C GLY A 199 22.65 15.94 34.30
N GLN A 200 21.85 17.00 34.37
CA GLN A 200 20.88 17.21 35.43
C GLN A 200 19.48 17.36 34.82
N PRO A 201 18.57 16.40 35.08
CA PRO A 201 17.21 16.44 34.54
C PRO A 201 16.49 17.75 34.86
N GLY A 202 15.80 18.30 33.85
CA GLY A 202 15.10 19.58 33.89
C GLY A 202 16.00 20.81 33.94
N VAL A 203 17.32 20.66 33.77
CA VAL A 203 18.27 21.77 33.94
C VAL A 203 19.23 21.91 32.77
N SER A 204 20.04 20.88 32.47
CA SER A 204 20.98 20.92 31.35
C SER A 204 21.67 19.58 31.09
N GLY A 205 22.08 19.41 29.84
CA GLY A 205 22.88 18.28 29.36
C GLY A 205 24.36 18.61 29.27
N ALA A 206 25.22 17.63 29.55
CA ALA A 206 26.66 17.75 29.39
C ALA A 206 27.26 16.54 28.67
N VAL A 207 28.30 16.80 27.88
CA VAL A 207 29.20 15.77 27.36
C VAL A 207 30.63 16.09 27.78
N ARG A 208 31.38 15.07 28.18
CA ARG A 208 32.83 15.15 28.36
C ARG A 208 33.53 14.09 27.53
N ILE A 209 34.67 14.45 26.97
CA ILE A 209 35.49 13.55 26.15
C ILE A 209 36.89 13.49 26.75
N TRP A 210 37.34 12.28 27.06
CA TRP A 210 38.66 12.03 27.64
C TRP A 210 39.51 11.18 26.72
N GLU A 211 40.82 11.43 26.73
CA GLU A 211 41.80 10.51 26.16
C GLU A 211 41.99 9.31 27.09
N VAL A 212 41.74 8.10 26.61
CA VAL A 212 41.67 6.87 27.43
C VAL A 212 43.00 6.57 28.12
N ALA A 213 44.12 6.73 27.40
CA ALA A 213 45.45 6.42 27.92
C ALA A 213 45.86 7.32 29.10
N THR A 214 45.56 8.63 29.02
CA THR A 214 46.01 9.65 29.98
C THR A 214 44.93 10.02 30.99
N GLY A 215 43.66 9.83 30.65
CA GLY A 215 42.49 10.34 31.37
C GLY A 215 42.30 11.85 31.28
N GLU A 216 43.04 12.51 30.40
CA GLU A 216 42.95 13.95 30.23
C GLU A 216 41.62 14.31 29.56
N LEU A 217 40.88 15.26 30.15
CA LEU A 217 39.70 15.86 29.54
C LEU A 217 40.14 16.67 28.32
N LYS A 218 39.75 16.23 27.11
CA LYS A 218 40.07 16.90 25.85
C LYS A 218 39.01 17.90 25.43
N GLN A 219 37.74 17.61 25.69
CA GLN A 219 36.64 18.48 25.31
C GLN A 219 35.45 18.37 26.28
N SER A 220 34.68 19.46 26.40
CA SER A 220 33.34 19.46 27.00
C SER A 220 32.36 20.09 26.03
N LEU A 221 31.23 19.43 25.78
CA LEU A 221 30.17 19.94 24.91
C LEU A 221 28.95 20.33 25.73
N SER A 222 28.35 21.46 25.39
CA SER A 222 27.14 22.00 26.00
C SER A 222 26.25 22.59 24.92
N GLY A 223 24.94 22.35 25.00
CA GLY A 223 23.95 22.89 24.06
C GLY A 223 22.55 22.31 24.25
N HIS A 224 22.47 21.06 24.72
CA HIS A 224 21.21 20.46 25.16
C HIS A 224 20.62 21.19 26.37
N ARG A 225 19.30 21.33 26.37
CA ARG A 225 18.51 22.06 27.37
C ARG A 225 18.09 21.17 28.54
N ASP A 226 18.28 19.86 28.41
CA ASP A 226 17.95 18.86 29.41
C ASP A 226 18.98 17.70 29.37
N ALA A 227 18.82 16.71 30.24
CA ALA A 227 19.68 15.56 30.37
C ALA A 227 19.81 14.80 29.04
N ILE A 228 21.06 14.50 28.69
CA ILE A 228 21.40 13.68 27.53
C ILE A 228 21.29 12.22 27.94
N TYR A 229 20.52 11.42 27.20
CA TYR A 229 20.42 9.99 27.46
C TYR A 229 21.43 9.18 26.66
N SER A 230 21.75 9.60 25.43
CA SER A 230 22.64 8.82 24.57
C SER A 230 23.71 9.65 23.86
N VAL A 231 24.84 8.99 23.62
CA VAL A 231 26.02 9.53 22.96
C VAL A 231 26.73 8.45 22.16
N ALA A 232 27.13 8.78 20.92
CA ALA A 232 27.92 7.88 20.08
C ALA A 232 28.93 8.63 19.23
N PHE A 233 30.11 8.07 19.07
CA PHE A 233 31.04 8.48 18.02
C PHE A 233 30.58 7.93 16.68
N SER A 234 30.73 8.72 15.62
CA SER A 234 30.60 8.18 14.27
C SER A 234 31.72 7.15 14.01
N PRO A 235 31.45 6.04 13.29
CA PRO A 235 32.45 5.02 12.99
C PRO A 235 33.70 5.56 12.28
N ASN A 236 33.57 6.63 11.49
CA ASN A 236 34.70 7.31 10.85
C ASN A 236 35.50 8.24 11.80
N GLY A 237 35.07 8.40 13.05
CA GLY A 237 35.72 9.21 14.10
C GLY A 237 35.57 10.73 13.97
N GLN A 238 34.84 11.20 12.97
CA GLN A 238 34.75 12.63 12.65
C GLN A 238 33.70 13.38 13.47
N LEU A 239 32.65 12.69 13.91
CA LEU A 239 31.49 13.30 14.54
C LEU A 239 31.18 12.62 15.87
N LEU A 240 30.45 13.35 16.72
CA LEU A 240 29.75 12.80 17.88
C LEU A 240 28.26 13.12 17.71
N ALA A 241 27.38 12.19 18.05
CA ALA A 241 25.95 12.41 18.13
C ALA A 241 25.49 12.33 19.58
N THR A 242 24.53 13.17 19.96
CA THR A 242 23.88 13.16 21.29
C THR A 242 22.36 13.20 21.14
N GLY A 243 21.63 12.55 22.05
CA GLY A 243 20.17 12.53 22.11
C GLY A 243 19.68 12.80 23.52
N SER A 244 18.64 13.63 23.66
CA SER A 244 18.30 14.27 24.94
C SER A 244 16.79 14.25 25.24
N TYR A 245 16.46 14.47 26.51
CA TYR A 245 15.08 14.70 26.97
C TYR A 245 14.44 15.95 26.35
N ASP A 246 15.25 16.89 25.85
CA ASP A 246 14.78 18.07 25.11
C ASP A 246 14.25 17.75 23.71
N LYS A 247 14.15 16.46 23.35
CA LYS A 247 13.57 15.93 22.10
C LYS A 247 14.44 16.17 20.87
N GLU A 248 15.65 16.68 21.05
CA GLU A 248 16.59 16.97 19.98
C GLU A 248 17.75 15.97 19.99
N ALA A 249 18.23 15.65 18.79
CA ALA A 249 19.54 15.06 18.63
C ALA A 249 20.49 16.08 18.00
N ILE A 250 21.75 16.13 18.44
CA ILE A 250 22.74 17.08 17.91
C ILE A 250 23.95 16.32 17.38
N LEU A 251 24.38 16.68 16.17
CA LEU A 251 25.64 16.26 15.56
C LEU A 251 26.71 17.30 15.84
N TRP A 252 27.85 16.86 16.37
CA TRP A 252 28.96 17.71 16.80
C TRP A 252 30.23 17.42 16.02
N ASP A 253 30.97 18.48 15.71
CA ASP A 253 32.42 18.37 15.55
C ASP A 253 33.01 18.38 16.96
N TRP A 254 33.32 17.18 17.46
CA TRP A 254 33.75 17.01 18.83
C TRP A 254 35.16 17.56 19.08
N GLN A 255 36.00 17.70 18.05
CA GLN A 255 37.33 18.27 18.20
C GLN A 255 37.25 19.78 18.42
N SER A 256 36.43 20.49 17.63
CA SER A 256 36.24 21.94 17.83
C SER A 256 35.29 22.28 18.98
N GLY A 257 34.40 21.35 19.33
CA GLY A 257 33.36 21.54 20.32
C GLY A 257 32.08 22.19 19.78
N SER A 258 31.98 22.35 18.45
CA SER A 258 30.88 23.08 17.81
C SER A 258 29.72 22.16 17.43
N PRO A 259 28.46 22.54 17.69
CA PRO A 259 27.30 21.86 17.11
C PRO A 259 27.26 22.14 15.60
N LEU A 260 27.13 21.09 14.79
CA LEU A 260 27.04 21.18 13.33
C LEU A 260 25.59 21.24 12.86
N THR A 261 24.76 20.32 13.37
CA THR A 261 23.37 20.15 12.95
C THR A 261 22.52 19.69 14.13
N THR A 262 21.37 20.33 14.33
CA THR A 262 20.34 19.88 15.29
C THR A 262 19.22 19.19 14.52
N LEU A 263 18.95 17.93 14.87
CA LEU A 263 17.91 17.09 14.29
C LEU A 263 16.64 17.25 15.11
N THR A 264 15.65 17.93 14.52
CA THR A 264 14.34 18.20 15.13
C THR A 264 13.25 17.36 14.46
N GLY A 265 12.31 16.83 15.24
CA GLY A 265 11.17 16.08 14.70
C GLY A 265 10.65 14.93 15.57
N HIS A 266 11.33 14.59 16.66
CA HIS A 266 10.75 13.77 17.72
C HIS A 266 9.76 14.60 18.55
N ASN A 267 8.67 13.96 18.99
CA ASN A 267 7.64 14.61 19.80
C ASN A 267 7.87 14.45 21.30
N ASP A 268 8.85 13.63 21.69
CA ASP A 268 9.20 13.32 23.07
C ASP A 268 10.70 12.98 23.21
N ALA A 269 11.16 12.69 24.43
CA ALA A 269 12.55 12.43 24.77
C ALA A 269 13.21 11.38 23.86
N ILE A 270 14.47 11.61 23.48
CA ILE A 270 15.29 10.63 22.75
C ILE A 270 16.09 9.83 23.78
N TYR A 271 15.88 8.52 23.80
CA TYR A 271 16.52 7.62 24.77
C TYR A 271 17.83 7.02 24.24
N ASP A 272 17.88 6.67 22.95
CA ASP A 272 19.08 6.09 22.37
C ASP A 272 19.31 6.48 20.91
N LEU A 273 20.55 6.35 20.45
CA LEU A 273 20.97 6.61 19.08
C LEU A 273 22.10 5.68 18.64
N ALA A 274 22.12 5.37 17.35
CA ALA A 274 23.17 4.53 16.78
C ALA A 274 23.53 4.98 15.37
N PHE A 275 24.83 5.09 15.09
CA PHE A 275 25.31 5.29 13.72
C PHE A 275 25.27 3.99 12.93
N ARG A 276 24.89 4.08 11.66
CA ARG A 276 25.18 3.04 10.69
C ARG A 276 26.70 2.93 10.51
N PRO A 277 27.28 1.72 10.33
CA PRO A 277 28.73 1.52 10.20
C PRO A 277 29.43 2.37 9.13
N ASP A 278 28.71 2.83 8.09
CA ASP A 278 29.25 3.72 7.06
C ASP A 278 29.25 5.22 7.45
N SER A 279 28.79 5.55 8.66
CA SER A 279 28.66 6.91 9.21
C SER A 279 27.72 7.85 8.46
N LYS A 280 26.89 7.34 7.54
CA LYS A 280 26.00 8.19 6.72
C LYS A 280 24.59 8.34 7.26
N VAL A 281 24.16 7.38 8.07
CA VAL A 281 22.81 7.35 8.64
C VAL A 281 22.91 7.26 10.16
N LEU A 282 22.09 8.03 10.85
CA LEU A 282 21.90 7.96 12.30
C LEU A 282 20.48 7.44 12.58
N ALA A 283 20.34 6.46 13.45
CA ALA A 283 19.06 6.06 14.02
C ALA A 283 18.89 6.71 15.40
N THR A 284 17.69 7.17 15.70
CA THR A 284 17.30 7.68 17.03
C THR A 284 15.99 7.03 17.47
N CYS A 285 15.85 6.67 18.74
CA CYS A 285 14.59 6.15 19.30
C CYS A 285 14.10 6.99 20.47
N SER A 286 12.78 7.02 20.67
CA SER A 286 12.15 8.02 21.53
C SER A 286 10.95 7.51 22.31
N ALA A 287 10.63 8.22 23.39
CA ALA A 287 9.36 8.16 24.11
C ALA A 287 8.14 8.46 23.21
N ASP A 288 8.32 9.08 22.04
CA ASP A 288 7.23 9.27 21.08
C ASP A 288 6.81 7.99 20.34
N ARG A 289 7.40 6.85 20.72
CA ARG A 289 7.15 5.49 20.21
C ARG A 289 7.72 5.26 18.80
N THR A 290 8.56 6.17 18.32
CA THR A 290 9.13 6.09 16.99
C THR A 290 10.64 5.90 16.99
N VAL A 291 11.12 5.26 15.93
CA VAL A 291 12.53 5.27 15.53
C VAL A 291 12.65 6.10 14.27
N LYS A 292 13.60 7.04 14.21
CA LYS A 292 13.83 7.88 13.03
C LYS A 292 15.21 7.62 12.46
N LEU A 293 15.29 7.57 11.13
CA LEU A 293 16.57 7.55 10.42
C LEU A 293 16.86 8.93 9.86
N TRP A 294 18.09 9.39 10.00
CA TRP A 294 18.55 10.71 9.59
C TRP A 294 19.74 10.59 8.67
N ASP A 295 19.77 11.40 7.62
CA ASP A 295 20.97 11.60 6.82
C ASP A 295 21.95 12.49 7.61
N VAL A 296 23.15 11.97 7.86
CA VAL A 296 24.13 12.65 8.71
C VAL A 296 24.69 13.92 8.05
N ALA A 297 24.76 13.96 6.72
CA ALA A 297 25.37 15.06 5.99
C ALA A 297 24.43 16.29 5.88
N SER A 298 23.15 16.06 5.61
CA SER A 298 22.13 17.09 5.43
C SER A 298 21.35 17.40 6.69
N GLY A 299 21.24 16.44 7.62
CA GLY A 299 20.35 16.51 8.78
C GLY A 299 18.88 16.23 8.44
N GLU A 300 18.56 15.86 7.20
CA GLU A 300 17.19 15.54 6.81
C GLU A 300 16.75 14.19 7.39
N ARG A 301 15.48 14.15 7.81
CA ARG A 301 14.85 12.90 8.22
C ARG A 301 14.57 12.05 6.99
N LEU A 302 15.15 10.85 6.97
CA LEU A 302 14.99 9.88 5.89
C LEU A 302 13.78 8.98 6.08
N GLU A 303 13.43 8.63 7.33
CA GLU A 303 12.42 7.61 7.63
C GLU A 303 11.82 7.81 9.03
N THR A 304 10.61 7.32 9.27
CA THR A 304 10.02 7.18 10.61
C THR A 304 9.32 5.83 10.75
N PHE A 305 9.89 4.97 11.59
CA PHE A 305 9.26 3.73 12.04
C PHE A 305 8.30 4.05 13.19
N GLY A 306 7.00 3.85 12.97
CA GLY A 306 5.91 4.19 13.90
C GLY A 306 5.09 2.98 14.37
N GLU A 307 5.62 1.78 14.20
CA GLU A 307 4.96 0.51 14.56
C GLU A 307 5.00 0.22 16.07
N GLY A 308 5.85 0.93 16.82
CA GLY A 308 5.94 0.85 18.28
C GLY A 308 4.63 1.27 18.96
N THR A 309 4.19 0.49 19.94
CA THR A 309 2.97 0.81 20.70
C THR A 309 3.21 1.56 21.99
N ASP A 310 4.46 1.57 22.45
CA ASP A 310 4.93 2.28 23.64
C ASP A 310 6.37 2.79 23.47
N GLU A 311 6.94 3.44 24.49
CA GLU A 311 8.24 4.12 24.38
C GLU A 311 9.35 3.19 23.87
N THR A 312 10.24 3.69 23.00
CA THR A 312 11.40 2.91 22.50
C THR A 312 12.67 3.36 23.20
N ASN A 313 13.28 2.45 23.96
CA ASN A 313 14.38 2.75 24.88
C ASN A 313 15.77 2.52 24.25
N ALA A 314 15.89 1.54 23.35
CA ALA A 314 17.18 1.13 22.79
C ALA A 314 17.11 0.98 21.27
N VAL A 315 18.19 1.37 20.57
CA VAL A 315 18.32 1.21 19.12
C VAL A 315 19.75 0.86 18.74
N SER A 316 19.93 -0.12 17.86
CA SER A 316 21.26 -0.55 17.43
C SER A 316 21.28 -0.94 15.96
N PHE A 317 22.33 -0.53 15.24
CA PHE A 317 22.60 -1.01 13.88
C PHE A 317 23.34 -2.35 13.93
N SER A 318 22.96 -3.26 13.04
CA SER A 318 23.75 -4.47 12.82
C SER A 318 25.14 -4.11 12.29
N PRO A 319 26.19 -4.89 12.62
CA PRO A 319 27.57 -4.58 12.19
C PRO A 319 27.78 -4.51 10.66
N ASP A 320 26.92 -5.17 9.87
CA ASP A 320 26.93 -5.08 8.41
C ASP A 320 26.23 -3.83 7.84
N GLY A 321 25.59 -3.04 8.71
CA GLY A 321 24.85 -1.82 8.38
C GLY A 321 23.54 -2.03 7.64
N LYS A 322 23.11 -3.28 7.49
CA LYS A 322 21.91 -3.62 6.70
C LYS A 322 20.64 -3.63 7.51
N ARG A 323 20.72 -3.71 8.85
CA ARG A 323 19.55 -3.82 9.71
C ARG A 323 19.67 -2.89 10.91
N VAL A 324 18.53 -2.45 11.42
CA VAL A 324 18.43 -1.74 12.69
C VAL A 324 17.45 -2.51 13.58
N ALA A 325 17.83 -2.70 14.84
CA ALA A 325 16.98 -3.31 15.87
C ALA A 325 16.61 -2.24 16.90
N ALA A 326 15.35 -2.22 17.33
CA ALA A 326 14.89 -1.34 18.39
C ALA A 326 13.90 -2.05 19.31
N ALA A 327 13.85 -1.61 20.57
CA ALA A 327 12.99 -2.19 21.60
C ALA A 327 12.74 -1.18 22.74
N GLY A 328 11.69 -1.43 23.53
CA GLY A 328 11.39 -0.60 24.70
C GLY A 328 10.22 -1.11 25.53
N ALA A 329 9.35 -0.20 25.96
CA ALA A 329 8.28 -0.42 26.93
C ALA A 329 7.14 -1.31 26.42
N ASP A 330 7.01 -1.52 25.10
CA ASP A 330 6.04 -2.45 24.54
C ASP A 330 6.52 -3.91 24.49
N ASN A 331 7.65 -4.20 25.14
CA ASN A 331 8.22 -5.52 25.34
C ASN A 331 8.63 -6.27 24.05
N ARG A 332 8.62 -5.59 22.90
CA ARG A 332 8.92 -6.18 21.60
C ARG A 332 10.27 -5.72 21.09
N ILE A 333 10.99 -6.64 20.44
CA ILE A 333 12.12 -6.30 19.58
C ILE A 333 11.60 -6.21 18.14
N ARG A 334 11.81 -5.06 17.52
CA ARG A 334 11.57 -4.85 16.09
C ARG A 334 12.88 -4.73 15.34
N VAL A 335 12.94 -5.34 14.16
CA VAL A 335 14.13 -5.33 13.31
C VAL A 335 13.73 -4.92 11.90
N TRP A 336 14.28 -3.83 11.40
CA TRP A 336 14.05 -3.37 10.03
C TRP A 336 15.27 -3.64 9.16
N GLN A 337 15.01 -4.09 7.93
CA GLN A 337 15.97 -4.01 6.84
C GLN A 337 16.06 -2.56 6.40
N VAL A 338 17.28 -2.02 6.41
CA VAL A 338 17.56 -0.65 5.97
C VAL A 338 18.17 -0.72 4.57
N SER A 339 17.61 0.04 3.64
CA SER A 339 18.15 0.13 2.29
C SER A 339 19.45 0.95 2.28
N PRO A 340 20.28 0.88 1.23
CA PRO A 340 21.48 1.72 1.15
C PRO A 340 21.19 3.22 1.30
N SER A 341 20.07 3.71 0.75
CA SER A 341 19.64 5.11 0.87
C SER A 341 18.91 5.42 2.18
N ALA A 342 18.39 4.39 2.87
CA ALA A 342 17.52 4.51 4.05
C ALA A 342 16.27 5.40 3.84
N ALA A 343 15.91 5.67 2.58
CA ALA A 343 14.81 6.57 2.24
C ALA A 343 13.44 6.02 2.65
N GLU A 344 12.52 6.93 2.96
CA GLU A 344 11.14 6.64 3.37
C GLU A 344 10.49 5.63 2.41
N GLY A 345 9.91 4.57 2.98
CA GLY A 345 9.20 3.52 2.23
C GLY A 345 10.13 2.49 1.56
N THR A 346 11.45 2.60 1.71
CA THR A 346 12.41 1.60 1.19
C THR A 346 12.91 0.63 2.27
N ASN A 347 12.56 0.88 3.52
CA ASN A 347 12.99 0.11 4.69
C ASN A 347 11.84 -0.78 5.15
N ARG A 348 12.10 -2.06 5.40
CA ARG A 348 11.06 -3.05 5.69
C ARG A 348 11.24 -3.65 7.07
N LEU A 349 10.18 -3.66 7.87
CA LEU A 349 10.12 -4.44 9.10
C LEU A 349 10.26 -5.95 8.78
N LEU A 350 11.32 -6.58 9.28
CA LEU A 350 11.58 -8.02 9.12
C LEU A 350 10.93 -8.83 10.22
N TYR A 351 11.12 -8.38 11.46
CA TYR A 351 10.71 -9.10 12.67
C TYR A 351 10.08 -8.12 13.65
N ALA A 352 8.98 -8.55 14.27
CA ALA A 352 8.47 -8.00 15.51
C ALA A 352 8.27 -9.19 16.45
N LYS A 353 9.01 -9.21 17.56
CA LYS A 353 9.05 -10.34 18.48
C LYS A 353 8.73 -9.88 19.88
N PHE A 354 7.69 -10.46 20.48
CA PHE A 354 7.48 -10.39 21.92
C PHE A 354 8.68 -11.04 22.60
N ALA A 355 9.49 -10.21 23.24
CA ALA A 355 10.84 -10.60 23.62
C ALA A 355 11.03 -10.69 25.13
N HIS A 356 10.22 -10.00 25.93
CA HIS A 356 10.30 -9.93 27.39
C HIS A 356 8.91 -9.75 28.01
N ASP A 357 8.75 -10.00 29.31
CA ASP A 357 7.46 -9.81 30.01
C ASP A 357 7.32 -8.40 30.64
N ALA A 358 8.35 -7.55 30.47
CA ALA A 358 8.40 -6.17 30.96
C ALA A 358 9.32 -5.31 30.05
N PRO A 359 9.37 -3.97 30.24
CA PRO A 359 10.09 -3.06 29.36
C PRO A 359 11.53 -3.49 29.07
N ILE A 360 11.89 -3.47 27.79
CA ILE A 360 13.25 -3.74 27.33
C ILE A 360 14.09 -2.49 27.57
N LEU A 361 15.24 -2.69 28.21
CA LEU A 361 16.11 -1.61 28.67
C LEU A 361 17.28 -1.36 27.71
N ASP A 362 17.90 -2.41 27.15
CA ASP A 362 19.06 -2.27 26.27
C ASP A 362 19.11 -3.39 25.20
N LEU A 363 19.80 -3.11 24.09
CA LEU A 363 20.06 -4.01 22.97
C LEU A 363 21.53 -3.94 22.53
N ALA A 364 22.20 -5.09 22.48
CA ALA A 364 23.60 -5.15 22.04
C ALA A 364 23.86 -6.27 21.03
N PHE A 365 24.47 -5.90 19.90
CA PHE A 365 24.96 -6.86 18.90
C PHE A 365 26.31 -7.45 19.30
N SER A 366 26.52 -8.73 18.98
CA SER A 366 27.88 -9.27 18.90
C SER A 366 28.64 -8.60 17.73
N PRO A 367 29.97 -8.41 17.83
CA PRO A 367 30.76 -7.79 16.76
C PRO A 367 30.67 -8.49 15.39
N ASP A 368 30.37 -9.79 15.37
CA ASP A 368 30.16 -10.55 14.13
C ASP A 368 28.73 -10.47 13.56
N GLY A 369 27.82 -9.80 14.26
CA GLY A 369 26.43 -9.58 13.86
C GLY A 369 25.54 -10.82 13.92
N LYS A 370 26.00 -11.93 14.52
CA LYS A 370 25.23 -13.17 14.60
C LYS A 370 24.30 -13.24 15.80
N LEU A 371 24.61 -12.51 16.86
CA LEU A 371 23.81 -12.46 18.08
C LEU A 371 23.29 -11.06 18.34
N LEU A 372 22.08 -11.01 18.86
CA LEU A 372 21.50 -9.85 19.53
C LEU A 372 21.22 -10.26 20.97
N VAL A 373 21.61 -9.41 21.93
CA VAL A 373 21.33 -9.61 23.36
C VAL A 373 20.38 -8.52 23.81
N SER A 374 19.34 -8.88 24.55
CA SER A 374 18.39 -7.95 25.14
C SER A 374 18.31 -8.11 26.65
N SER A 375 18.05 -7.02 27.35
CA SER A 375 17.83 -6.97 28.79
C SER A 375 16.54 -6.24 29.10
N ALA A 376 15.87 -6.58 30.20
CA ALA A 376 14.58 -5.98 30.52
C ALA A 376 14.32 -5.85 32.04
N GLU A 377 13.28 -5.09 32.38
CA GLU A 377 12.78 -4.91 33.74
C GLU A 377 12.20 -6.19 34.37
N ASP A 378 12.02 -7.25 33.56
CA ASP A 378 11.66 -8.59 34.02
C ASP A 378 12.86 -9.35 34.62
N HIS A 379 13.99 -8.67 34.78
CA HIS A 379 15.25 -9.14 35.35
C HIS A 379 15.93 -10.23 34.49
N SER A 380 15.49 -10.46 33.25
CA SER A 380 16.13 -11.45 32.38
C SER A 380 17.08 -10.79 31.37
N VAL A 381 18.04 -11.59 30.91
CA VAL A 381 18.87 -11.28 29.73
C VAL A 381 18.68 -12.42 28.74
N ARG A 382 18.25 -12.08 27.52
CA ARG A 382 17.91 -13.04 26.47
C ARG A 382 18.89 -12.97 25.31
N PHE A 383 19.22 -14.14 24.74
CA PHE A 383 20.16 -14.28 23.65
C PHE A 383 19.42 -14.71 22.39
N TRP A 384 19.54 -13.91 21.33
CA TRP A 384 18.84 -14.11 20.07
C TRP A 384 19.82 -14.38 18.95
N ARG A 385 19.57 -15.43 18.17
CA ARG A 385 20.22 -15.57 16.87
C ARG A 385 19.63 -14.53 15.93
N PHE A 386 20.43 -13.54 15.54
CA PHE A 386 19.91 -12.37 14.82
C PHE A 386 19.47 -12.67 13.37
N GLY A 387 19.92 -13.78 12.77
CA GLY A 387 19.52 -14.15 11.41
C GLY A 387 18.00 -14.32 11.27
N ASP A 388 17.38 -15.00 12.22
CA ASP A 388 15.98 -15.40 12.25
C ASP A 388 15.24 -15.02 13.53
N MET A 389 15.92 -14.31 14.44
CA MET A 389 15.42 -13.92 15.76
C MET A 389 14.96 -15.12 16.59
N GLN A 390 15.66 -16.26 16.49
CA GLN A 390 15.42 -17.40 17.38
C GLN A 390 15.99 -17.12 18.78
N LEU A 391 15.21 -17.38 19.83
CA LEU A 391 15.69 -17.39 21.21
C LEU A 391 16.62 -18.60 21.43
N LEU A 392 17.88 -18.35 21.74
CA LEU A 392 18.89 -19.37 22.08
C LEU A 392 18.88 -19.71 23.58
N GLY A 393 18.30 -18.83 24.39
CA GLY A 393 18.06 -19.02 25.80
C GLY A 393 18.12 -17.72 26.58
N GLU A 394 17.93 -17.85 27.89
CA GLU A 394 17.92 -16.74 28.83
C GLU A 394 18.82 -17.02 30.04
N THR A 395 19.25 -15.96 30.72
CA THR A 395 19.91 -16.08 32.02
C THR A 395 18.88 -16.38 33.12
N PRO A 396 19.30 -16.95 34.26
CA PRO A 396 18.50 -16.89 35.48
C PRO A 396 18.14 -15.43 35.80
N GLN A 397 16.96 -15.23 36.39
CA GLN A 397 16.48 -13.94 36.88
C GLN A 397 17.60 -13.22 37.66
N GLN A 398 17.99 -12.07 37.13
CA GLN A 398 18.97 -11.20 37.75
C GLN A 398 18.40 -10.66 39.05
N PRO A 399 19.24 -10.36 40.03
CA PRO A 399 18.77 -9.86 41.32
C PRO A 399 18.28 -8.41 41.33
N ASP A 400 18.43 -7.67 40.22
CA ASP A 400 17.91 -6.31 39.97
C ASP A 400 17.94 -6.04 38.46
N TRP A 401 17.48 -4.86 38.01
CA TRP A 401 17.35 -4.51 36.59
C TRP A 401 18.70 -4.52 35.83
N PRO A 402 18.85 -5.33 34.77
CA PRO A 402 19.99 -5.28 33.86
C PRO A 402 19.91 -4.06 32.92
N VAL A 403 20.29 -2.88 33.43
CA VAL A 403 20.11 -1.57 32.77
C VAL A 403 21.03 -1.28 31.58
N SER A 404 22.13 -2.00 31.41
CA SER A 404 23.01 -1.80 30.25
C SER A 404 23.80 -3.05 29.87
N LEU A 405 24.07 -3.22 28.58
CA LEU A 405 24.72 -4.35 27.96
C LEU A 405 25.95 -3.92 27.15
N ALA A 406 27.01 -4.73 27.17
CA ALA A 406 28.10 -4.62 26.22
C ALA A 406 28.56 -6.02 25.79
N VAL A 407 28.78 -6.26 24.50
CA VAL A 407 28.97 -7.63 23.98
C VAL A 407 30.27 -7.73 23.19
N THR A 408 31.02 -8.81 23.42
CA THR A 408 32.19 -9.23 22.63
C THR A 408 31.84 -10.46 21.78
N GLN A 409 32.78 -10.98 20.99
CA GLN A 409 32.55 -12.21 20.23
C GLN A 409 32.23 -13.43 21.12
N ASP A 410 32.86 -13.53 22.30
CA ASP A 410 32.80 -14.73 23.14
C ASP A 410 32.09 -14.51 24.50
N GLN A 411 31.83 -13.26 24.91
CA GLN A 411 31.31 -12.89 26.24
C GLN A 411 30.36 -11.69 26.17
N ALA A 412 29.31 -11.67 27.00
CA ALA A 412 28.50 -10.48 27.30
C ALA A 412 28.91 -9.91 28.65
N LEU A 413 28.91 -8.60 28.75
CA LEU A 413 28.98 -7.83 29.98
C LEU A 413 27.60 -7.23 30.24
N VAL A 414 27.11 -7.41 31.47
CA VAL A 414 25.82 -6.85 31.90
C VAL A 414 26.05 -5.94 33.10
N ALA A 415 25.61 -4.69 32.97
CA ALA A 415 25.49 -3.78 34.08
C ALA A 415 24.15 -4.01 34.77
N LEU A 416 24.20 -4.40 36.05
CA LEU A 416 23.01 -4.53 36.88
C LEU A 416 22.81 -3.26 37.71
N ALA A 417 21.57 -2.81 37.84
CA ALA A 417 21.17 -1.65 38.64
C ALA A 417 21.24 -1.91 40.16
N ARG A 418 21.63 -3.13 40.58
CA ARG A 418 21.65 -3.59 41.98
C ARG A 418 22.10 -2.52 42.96
N GLY A 419 21.43 -2.45 44.11
CA GLY A 419 21.90 -1.74 45.32
C GLY A 419 23.22 -2.26 45.94
N ASP A 420 23.94 -3.19 45.28
CA ASP A 420 25.34 -3.54 45.57
C ASP A 420 26.35 -2.95 44.56
N TRP A 421 25.85 -2.32 43.48
CA TRP A 421 26.55 -1.41 42.59
C TRP A 421 27.63 -2.04 41.68
N LYS A 422 27.43 -3.29 41.22
CA LYS A 422 28.42 -4.08 40.44
C LYS A 422 28.06 -4.35 38.97
N VAL A 423 29.08 -4.67 38.18
CA VAL A 423 29.00 -5.16 36.79
C VAL A 423 29.34 -6.65 36.77
N GLU A 424 28.57 -7.48 36.05
CA GLU A 424 28.77 -8.93 35.99
C GLU A 424 29.08 -9.41 34.57
N PRO A 425 30.16 -10.21 34.37
CA PRO A 425 30.42 -10.88 33.10
C PRO A 425 29.57 -12.16 32.98
N LEU A 426 28.85 -12.31 31.87
CA LEU A 426 28.08 -13.50 31.55
C LEU A 426 28.89 -14.44 30.64
N ASN A 427 29.43 -15.50 31.25
CA ASN A 427 30.13 -16.58 30.56
C ASN A 427 29.13 -17.63 30.06
N ALA A 428 28.44 -17.37 28.94
CA ALA A 428 27.54 -18.37 28.34
C ALA A 428 27.31 -18.20 26.82
N ILE A 429 27.83 -17.13 26.20
CA ILE A 429 27.53 -16.83 24.79
C ILE A 429 28.00 -17.94 23.85
N ARG A 430 29.23 -18.42 24.04
CA ARG A 430 29.88 -19.35 23.12
C ARG A 430 29.25 -20.75 23.12
N GLU A 431 28.76 -21.20 24.27
CA GLU A 431 28.04 -22.48 24.41
C GLU A 431 26.64 -22.40 23.75
N LYS A 432 25.96 -21.26 23.90
CA LYS A 432 24.66 -20.99 23.25
C LYS A 432 24.75 -20.95 21.71
N LEU A 433 25.88 -20.50 21.15
CA LEU A 433 26.15 -20.53 19.72
C LEU A 433 26.45 -21.95 19.18
N SER A 434 27.07 -22.82 19.98
CA SER A 434 27.43 -24.18 19.52
C SER A 434 26.24 -25.14 19.46
N ASP A 435 25.22 -24.95 20.29
CA ASP A 435 23.98 -25.75 20.27
C ASP A 435 22.98 -25.26 19.20
N ALA A 436 23.21 -24.11 18.57
CA ALA A 436 22.31 -23.45 17.62
C ALA A 436 22.23 -24.12 16.22
N THR A 437 22.47 -25.43 16.11
CA THR A 437 22.35 -26.20 14.87
C THR A 437 20.99 -26.86 14.68
N GLU A 438 20.05 -26.69 15.62
CA GLU A 438 18.68 -27.20 15.44
C GLU A 438 17.99 -26.47 14.29
N THR A 439 18.00 -27.13 13.13
CA THR A 439 17.13 -26.83 12.01
C THR A 439 15.69 -26.87 12.51
N ILE A 440 15.00 -25.74 12.40
CA ILE A 440 13.54 -25.66 12.52
C ILE A 440 12.93 -26.76 11.64
N GLY A 441 11.91 -27.46 12.15
CA GLY A 441 11.29 -28.60 11.47
C GLY A 441 10.89 -28.35 10.01
N GLN A 442 10.56 -29.41 9.27
CA GLN A 442 10.32 -29.29 7.84
C GLN A 442 9.09 -28.41 7.55
N PRO A 443 9.20 -27.40 6.66
CA PRO A 443 8.05 -26.61 6.24
C PRO A 443 6.95 -27.49 5.68
N TYR A 444 5.70 -27.17 6.01
CA TYR A 444 4.57 -27.88 5.46
C TYR A 444 4.52 -27.71 3.94
N ARG A 445 4.25 -28.80 3.22
CA ARG A 445 4.01 -28.78 1.78
C ARG A 445 2.60 -29.28 1.53
N PHE A 446 1.81 -28.47 0.83
CA PHE A 446 0.51 -28.94 0.36
C PHE A 446 0.70 -30.20 -0.49
N PRO A 447 -0.14 -31.22 -0.31
CA PRO A 447 -0.07 -32.42 -1.11
C PRO A 447 -0.31 -32.09 -2.59
N THR A 448 0.66 -32.39 -3.45
CA THR A 448 0.45 -32.37 -4.91
C THR A 448 -0.24 -33.66 -5.32
N ALA A 449 -1.27 -33.59 -6.16
CA ALA A 449 -2.00 -34.76 -6.62
C ALA A 449 -1.05 -35.81 -7.24
N SER A 450 -1.16 -37.06 -6.78
CA SER A 450 -0.32 -38.17 -7.23
C SER A 450 -1.10 -39.10 -8.16
N ARG A 451 -0.68 -39.10 -9.44
CA ARG A 451 -0.81 -40.12 -10.50
C ARG A 451 -2.21 -40.73 -10.77
N ALA A 452 -2.77 -40.37 -11.93
CA ALA A 452 -3.51 -41.19 -12.91
C ALA A 452 -4.26 -42.44 -12.39
N ALA A 453 -5.24 -42.28 -11.50
CA ALA A 453 -6.27 -43.29 -11.29
C ALA A 453 -7.48 -42.99 -12.21
N GLU A 454 -8.19 -44.03 -12.64
CA GLU A 454 -9.39 -43.86 -13.47
C GLU A 454 -10.44 -43.02 -12.73
N ASN A 455 -10.86 -41.93 -13.39
CA ASN A 455 -11.90 -41.03 -12.92
C ASN A 455 -13.24 -41.77 -12.85
N VAL A 456 -13.66 -42.15 -11.65
CA VAL A 456 -15.03 -42.61 -11.40
C VAL A 456 -15.81 -41.41 -10.88
N GLU A 457 -16.77 -40.91 -11.66
CA GLU A 457 -17.71 -39.89 -11.19
C GLU A 457 -18.36 -40.37 -9.88
N TRP A 458 -18.56 -39.49 -8.91
CA TRP A 458 -19.05 -39.87 -7.58
C TRP A 458 -20.39 -40.64 -7.63
N ASN A 459 -21.24 -40.33 -8.61
CA ASN A 459 -22.52 -41.01 -8.85
C ASN A 459 -22.38 -42.43 -9.43
N LYS A 460 -21.15 -42.83 -9.80
CA LYS A 460 -20.78 -44.17 -10.29
C LYS A 460 -19.96 -44.95 -9.27
N LEU A 461 -19.67 -44.38 -8.10
CA LEU A 461 -19.04 -45.12 -7.02
C LEU A 461 -19.95 -46.25 -6.55
N PRO A 462 -19.41 -47.43 -6.21
CA PRO A 462 -20.19 -48.45 -5.52
C PRO A 462 -20.76 -47.86 -4.22
N SER A 463 -21.99 -48.24 -3.86
CA SER A 463 -22.65 -47.74 -2.66
C SER A 463 -23.03 -48.86 -1.71
N ALA A 464 -22.85 -48.65 -0.42
CA ALA A 464 -23.34 -49.49 0.66
C ALA A 464 -24.19 -48.67 1.64
N ASP A 465 -25.02 -49.34 2.42
CA ASP A 465 -25.69 -48.75 3.58
C ASP A 465 -24.88 -49.09 4.85
N GLU A 466 -24.95 -48.25 5.87
CA GLU A 466 -24.26 -48.46 7.14
C GLU A 466 -24.74 -49.72 7.88
N ALA A 467 -23.98 -50.13 8.89
CA ALA A 467 -24.34 -51.27 9.73
C ALA A 467 -24.01 -51.01 11.20
N GLU A 468 -25.06 -50.85 12.02
CA GLU A 468 -24.95 -50.64 13.47
C GLU A 468 -24.68 -51.93 14.27
N PRO A 469 -23.99 -51.85 15.44
CA PRO A 469 -23.38 -50.64 16.02
C PRO A 469 -22.02 -50.32 15.37
N ASN A 470 -21.72 -49.05 15.10
CA ASN A 470 -20.44 -48.63 14.53
C ASN A 470 -19.74 -47.51 15.33
N ASP A 471 -20.20 -47.19 16.54
CA ASP A 471 -19.76 -46.00 17.30
C ASP A 471 -18.36 -46.08 17.92
N GLU A 472 -17.83 -47.29 18.08
CA GLU A 472 -16.54 -47.52 18.74
C GLU A 472 -15.48 -48.00 17.73
N PRO A 473 -14.18 -47.68 17.95
CA PRO A 473 -13.11 -48.19 17.10
C PRO A 473 -13.18 -49.71 16.89
N ALA A 474 -13.58 -50.48 17.91
CA ALA A 474 -13.68 -51.93 17.83
C ALA A 474 -14.82 -52.44 16.93
N THR A 475 -15.88 -51.65 16.74
CA THR A 475 -17.08 -52.00 15.95
C THR A 475 -17.19 -51.24 14.64
N ALA A 476 -16.26 -50.31 14.36
CA ALA A 476 -16.23 -49.50 13.15
C ALA A 476 -16.45 -50.31 11.86
N GLY A 477 -17.39 -49.84 11.03
CA GLY A 477 -17.77 -50.47 9.77
C GLY A 477 -16.63 -50.46 8.74
N ALA A 478 -16.53 -51.48 7.88
CA ALA A 478 -15.46 -51.53 6.88
C ALA A 478 -15.74 -50.59 5.69
N LEU A 479 -14.76 -49.75 5.33
CA LEU A 479 -14.83 -48.82 4.19
C LEU A 479 -13.76 -49.16 3.13
N ALA A 480 -14.20 -49.88 2.10
CA ALA A 480 -13.36 -50.24 0.96
C ALA A 480 -13.33 -49.11 -0.10
N TRP A 481 -12.49 -48.09 0.12
CA TRP A 481 -12.42 -46.92 -0.77
C TRP A 481 -11.83 -47.26 -2.17
N PRO A 482 -12.34 -46.65 -3.27
CA PRO A 482 -13.36 -45.60 -3.28
C PRO A 482 -14.80 -46.16 -3.15
N LEU A 483 -15.60 -45.59 -2.25
CA LEU A 483 -16.94 -46.06 -1.89
C LEU A 483 -17.84 -44.90 -1.44
N LEU A 484 -19.15 -45.04 -1.63
CA LEU A 484 -20.18 -44.23 -1.00
C LEU A 484 -20.89 -45.04 0.09
N VAL A 485 -21.02 -44.51 1.30
CA VAL A 485 -21.81 -45.12 2.38
C VAL A 485 -23.00 -44.22 2.69
N ARG A 486 -24.20 -44.80 2.76
CA ARG A 486 -25.40 -44.10 3.23
C ARG A 486 -25.58 -44.40 4.71
N GLY A 487 -25.57 -43.34 5.52
CA GLY A 487 -25.74 -43.47 6.95
C GLY A 487 -26.80 -42.55 7.53
N VAL A 488 -27.15 -42.80 8.78
CA VAL A 488 -28.17 -42.12 9.58
C VAL A 488 -27.64 -41.98 10.99
N LEU A 489 -27.40 -40.74 11.41
CA LEU A 489 -27.00 -40.45 12.78
C LEU A 489 -28.20 -40.68 13.70
N GLN A 490 -28.33 -41.88 14.26
CA GLN A 490 -29.39 -42.30 15.17
C GLN A 490 -28.90 -43.43 16.09
N ASN A 491 -28.63 -43.09 17.36
CA ASN A 491 -28.34 -44.09 18.39
C ASN A 491 -29.61 -44.49 19.17
N ASP A 492 -29.74 -45.78 19.50
CA ASP A 492 -30.77 -46.29 20.43
C ASP A 492 -30.27 -46.30 21.90
N ALA A 493 -29.02 -45.90 22.15
CA ALA A 493 -28.35 -45.84 23.45
C ALA A 493 -28.16 -44.38 23.96
N PRO A 494 -27.83 -44.16 25.25
CA PRO A 494 -27.59 -42.83 25.79
C PRO A 494 -26.27 -42.23 25.29
N GLY A 495 -26.33 -41.17 24.49
CA GLY A 495 -25.18 -40.46 23.91
C GLY A 495 -25.60 -39.81 22.60
N ALA A 496 -24.76 -38.94 22.02
CA ALA A 496 -24.98 -38.51 20.64
C ALA A 496 -24.36 -39.54 19.70
N ASP A 497 -25.08 -39.91 18.64
CA ASP A 497 -24.60 -40.87 17.66
C ASP A 497 -23.33 -40.42 16.93
N VAL A 498 -22.42 -41.37 16.72
CA VAL A 498 -21.18 -41.15 15.95
C VAL A 498 -20.92 -42.39 15.09
N ASP A 499 -20.62 -42.18 13.82
CA ASP A 499 -20.34 -43.28 12.92
C ASP A 499 -18.85 -43.42 12.65
N LEU A 500 -18.27 -44.59 12.92
CA LEU A 500 -16.88 -44.89 12.57
C LEU A 500 -16.78 -45.87 11.42
N TYR A 501 -15.95 -45.49 10.43
CA TYR A 501 -15.63 -46.33 9.29
C TYR A 501 -14.13 -46.58 9.18
N ARG A 502 -13.74 -47.85 9.19
CA ARG A 502 -12.35 -48.31 9.10
C ARG A 502 -11.88 -48.44 7.66
N PHE A 503 -10.73 -47.86 7.36
CA PHE A 503 -10.07 -47.97 6.06
C PHE A 503 -8.56 -48.15 6.20
N SER A 504 -7.92 -48.74 5.18
CA SER A 504 -6.47 -48.85 5.09
C SER A 504 -5.92 -47.87 4.06
N ALA A 505 -4.76 -47.26 4.36
CA ALA A 505 -4.06 -46.36 3.44
C ALA A 505 -2.55 -46.56 3.54
N LYS A 506 -1.84 -46.33 2.44
CA LYS A 506 -0.37 -46.29 2.39
C LYS A 506 0.12 -44.86 2.57
N ALA A 507 1.32 -44.70 3.12
CA ALA A 507 1.97 -43.40 3.26
C ALA A 507 1.92 -42.62 1.93
N GLY A 508 1.37 -41.41 1.96
CA GLY A 508 1.19 -40.55 0.80
C GLY A 508 -0.06 -40.79 -0.05
N ASP A 509 -0.89 -41.80 0.25
CA ASP A 509 -2.23 -41.92 -0.35
C ASP A 509 -3.06 -40.67 0.00
N GLN A 510 -3.70 -40.10 -1.01
CA GLN A 510 -4.60 -38.95 -0.86
C GLN A 510 -6.05 -39.41 -1.05
N ILE A 511 -6.88 -39.10 -0.06
CA ILE A 511 -8.29 -39.48 -0.03
C ILE A 511 -9.11 -38.23 0.32
N ILE A 512 -10.09 -37.90 -0.52
CA ILE A 512 -11.12 -36.91 -0.20
C ILE A 512 -12.25 -37.64 0.52
N PHE A 513 -12.58 -37.18 1.71
CA PHE A 513 -13.81 -37.52 2.42
C PHE A 513 -14.75 -36.33 2.31
N GLU A 514 -15.98 -36.56 1.85
CA GLU A 514 -17.01 -35.51 1.79
C GLU A 514 -18.36 -36.08 2.18
N THR A 515 -19.19 -35.28 2.86
CA THR A 515 -20.56 -35.64 3.18
C THR A 515 -21.55 -35.02 2.20
N ARG A 516 -22.73 -35.62 2.10
CA ARG A 516 -23.87 -35.09 1.36
C ARG A 516 -25.13 -35.16 2.21
N ALA A 517 -25.18 -34.33 3.24
CA ALA A 517 -26.33 -34.12 4.10
C ALA A 517 -27.09 -32.85 3.70
N ALA A 518 -26.41 -31.69 3.67
CA ALA A 518 -27.00 -30.40 3.37
C ALA A 518 -27.57 -30.33 1.94
N ARG A 519 -26.80 -30.84 0.95
CA ARG A 519 -27.27 -30.93 -0.45
C ARG A 519 -28.48 -31.84 -0.63
N ASP A 520 -28.65 -32.83 0.24
CA ASP A 520 -29.82 -33.73 0.27
C ASP A 520 -30.94 -33.22 1.19
N LYS A 521 -30.78 -32.00 1.73
CA LYS A 521 -31.72 -31.32 2.65
C LYS A 521 -31.96 -32.10 3.95
N SER A 522 -30.97 -32.88 4.37
CA SER A 522 -30.91 -33.43 5.72
C SER A 522 -30.71 -32.31 6.74
N PRO A 523 -31.31 -32.39 7.94
CA PRO A 523 -31.00 -31.47 9.04
C PRO A 523 -29.64 -31.73 9.69
N ALA A 524 -28.95 -32.83 9.33
CA ALA A 524 -27.63 -33.15 9.84
C ALA A 524 -26.59 -32.09 9.42
N ASP A 525 -25.87 -31.59 10.42
CA ASP A 525 -24.77 -30.64 10.31
C ASP A 525 -23.48 -31.42 10.55
N THR A 526 -22.99 -32.09 9.51
CA THR A 526 -22.01 -33.16 9.66
C THR A 526 -20.63 -32.62 10.06
N CYS A 527 -19.82 -33.45 10.72
CA CYS A 527 -18.40 -33.21 10.92
C CYS A 527 -17.60 -34.48 10.66
N LEU A 528 -16.59 -34.35 9.81
CA LEU A 528 -15.63 -35.40 9.47
C LEU A 528 -14.39 -35.28 10.33
N GLU A 529 -13.85 -36.42 10.77
CA GLU A 529 -12.57 -36.48 11.46
C GLU A 529 -11.83 -37.77 11.15
N ILE A 530 -10.50 -37.72 11.07
CA ILE A 530 -9.66 -38.90 10.87
C ILE A 530 -8.95 -39.25 12.17
N LEU A 531 -9.14 -40.49 12.59
CA LEU A 531 -8.52 -41.08 13.75
C LEU A 531 -7.55 -42.18 13.33
N ASP A 532 -6.57 -42.45 14.17
CA ASP A 532 -5.72 -43.63 14.02
C ASP A 532 -6.48 -44.91 14.43
N ALA A 533 -5.83 -46.07 14.29
CA ALA A 533 -6.42 -47.35 14.64
C ALA A 533 -6.80 -47.49 16.14
N ALA A 534 -6.25 -46.66 17.02
CA ALA A 534 -6.58 -46.62 18.44
C ALA A 534 -7.75 -45.66 18.76
N GLY A 535 -8.18 -44.85 17.79
CA GLY A 535 -9.23 -43.85 17.96
C GLY A 535 -8.71 -42.46 18.35
N GLU A 536 -7.40 -42.21 18.26
CA GLU A 536 -6.81 -40.90 18.56
C GLU A 536 -6.80 -40.01 17.30
N PRO A 537 -7.09 -38.70 17.40
CA PRO A 537 -7.06 -37.79 16.25
C PRO A 537 -5.70 -37.77 15.56
N VAL A 538 -5.70 -37.79 14.23
CA VAL A 538 -4.47 -37.74 13.43
C VAL A 538 -4.09 -36.28 13.15
N PRO A 539 -2.89 -35.81 13.57
CA PRO A 539 -2.42 -34.46 13.25
C PRO A 539 -2.23 -34.25 11.74
N SER A 540 -2.73 -33.13 11.22
CA SER A 540 -2.62 -32.73 9.82
C SER A 540 -1.51 -31.71 9.58
N VAL A 541 -1.38 -30.71 10.45
CA VAL A 541 -0.35 -29.66 10.36
C VAL A 541 -0.03 -29.10 11.76
N ALA A 542 1.24 -28.73 11.97
CA ALA A 542 1.65 -27.93 13.11
C ALA A 542 1.82 -26.47 12.69
N LEU A 543 1.24 -25.53 13.41
CA LEU A 543 1.29 -24.10 13.13
C LEU A 543 2.14 -23.41 14.19
N ARG A 544 3.13 -22.63 13.78
CA ARG A 544 3.96 -21.83 14.68
C ARG A 544 3.53 -20.38 14.64
N GLY A 545 3.15 -19.80 15.78
CA GLY A 545 2.95 -18.36 15.91
C GLY A 545 4.24 -17.60 15.61
N VAL A 546 4.19 -16.61 14.72
CA VAL A 546 5.34 -15.76 14.38
C VAL A 546 5.09 -14.28 14.67
N ARG A 547 3.81 -13.87 14.78
CA ARG A 547 3.35 -12.57 15.28
C ARG A 547 1.99 -12.73 15.97
N ASP A 548 1.77 -12.01 17.06
CA ASP A 548 0.50 -11.91 17.76
C ASP A 548 -0.27 -10.64 17.39
N ALA A 549 -1.59 -10.75 17.43
CA ALA A 549 -2.52 -9.66 17.21
C ALA A 549 -3.87 -9.99 17.86
N GLU A 550 -4.81 -9.06 17.75
CA GLU A 550 -6.18 -9.23 18.24
C GLU A 550 -7.18 -8.65 17.25
N VAL A 551 -8.38 -9.21 17.17
CA VAL A 551 -9.50 -8.65 16.41
C VAL A 551 -9.90 -7.30 17.02
N THR A 552 -9.92 -6.24 16.22
CA THR A 552 -10.27 -4.88 16.68
C THR A 552 -11.45 -4.31 15.92
N PHE A 553 -11.95 -3.16 16.40
CA PHE A 553 -13.08 -2.39 15.84
C PHE A 553 -14.45 -3.07 15.95
N ARG A 554 -14.59 -4.33 15.51
CA ARG A 554 -15.81 -5.14 15.66
C ARG A 554 -15.50 -6.64 15.56
N GLY A 555 -16.32 -7.48 16.20
CA GLY A 555 -16.30 -8.92 15.93
C GLY A 555 -16.74 -9.25 14.49
N ILE A 556 -16.37 -10.43 14.01
CA ILE A 556 -16.65 -10.90 12.65
C ILE A 556 -17.46 -12.21 12.70
N ASN A 557 -18.39 -12.41 11.77
CA ASN A 557 -19.13 -13.69 11.66
C ASN A 557 -18.45 -14.62 10.63
N SER A 558 -18.89 -15.86 10.47
CA SER A 558 -18.30 -16.86 9.55
C SER A 558 -18.29 -16.45 8.06
N SER A 559 -19.11 -15.48 7.66
CA SER A 559 -19.20 -14.99 6.27
C SER A 559 -18.41 -13.70 6.01
N THR A 560 -17.92 -13.04 7.07
CA THR A 560 -17.25 -11.74 6.95
C THR A 560 -15.85 -11.94 6.37
N ILE A 561 -15.54 -11.29 5.24
CA ILE A 561 -14.26 -11.48 4.53
C ILE A 561 -13.18 -10.49 4.91
N ASP A 562 -13.48 -9.50 5.74
CA ASP A 562 -12.52 -8.53 6.24
C ASP A 562 -12.36 -8.62 7.76
N CYS A 563 -11.13 -8.47 8.24
CA CYS A 563 -10.85 -8.39 9.66
C CYS A 563 -9.82 -7.31 9.94
N ARG A 564 -10.11 -6.44 10.90
CA ARG A 564 -9.12 -5.51 11.42
C ARG A 564 -8.41 -6.16 12.60
N THR A 565 -7.09 -6.07 12.58
CA THR A 565 -6.25 -6.58 13.67
C THR A 565 -5.43 -5.43 14.27
N THR A 566 -5.02 -5.57 15.53
CA THR A 566 -3.88 -4.81 16.04
C THR A 566 -2.62 -5.14 15.23
N HIS A 567 -1.65 -4.22 15.22
CA HIS A 567 -0.34 -4.43 14.59
C HIS A 567 -0.41 -4.89 13.12
N TRP A 568 -1.44 -4.45 12.38
CA TRP A 568 -1.64 -4.86 10.99
C TRP A 568 -0.49 -4.36 10.09
N GLU A 569 0.16 -3.27 10.49
CA GLU A 569 1.36 -2.70 9.88
C GLU A 569 2.56 -3.66 9.91
N GLU A 570 2.56 -4.61 10.86
CA GLU A 570 3.60 -5.62 11.01
C GLU A 570 3.33 -6.90 10.18
N MET A 571 2.21 -6.95 9.46
CA MET A 571 1.75 -8.13 8.70
C MET A 571 1.92 -7.94 7.18
N GLU A 572 2.11 -9.05 6.47
CA GLU A 572 2.22 -9.06 5.01
C GLU A 572 1.09 -9.86 4.36
N LEU A 573 0.74 -9.49 3.12
CA LEU A 573 -0.12 -10.32 2.28
C LEU A 573 0.40 -11.75 2.20
N ASN A 574 -0.50 -12.70 1.93
CA ASN A 574 -0.21 -14.12 1.77
C ASN A 574 0.22 -14.89 3.02
N GLN A 575 0.31 -14.23 4.17
CA GLN A 575 0.51 -14.88 5.46
C GLN A 575 -0.77 -15.59 5.92
N TYR A 576 -0.62 -16.66 6.70
CA TYR A 576 -1.74 -17.33 7.35
C TYR A 576 -2.03 -16.67 8.69
N LEU A 577 -3.31 -16.45 8.97
CA LEU A 577 -3.81 -15.93 10.23
C LEU A 577 -4.63 -17.03 10.91
N TYR A 578 -4.20 -17.43 12.10
CA TYR A 578 -4.91 -18.35 12.96
C TYR A 578 -5.79 -17.57 13.94
N ILE A 579 -7.06 -17.93 14.05
CA ILE A 579 -8.01 -17.36 15.03
C ILE A 579 -8.88 -18.51 15.57
N GLN A 580 -8.70 -18.87 16.83
CA GLN A 580 -9.54 -19.86 17.54
C GLN A 580 -9.82 -21.18 16.78
N GLY A 581 -8.83 -21.75 16.08
CA GLY A 581 -8.97 -23.00 15.32
C GLY A 581 -9.27 -22.81 13.83
N GLU A 582 -9.67 -21.61 13.42
CA GLU A 582 -9.79 -21.22 12.02
C GLU A 582 -8.44 -20.74 11.48
N VAL A 583 -8.11 -21.10 10.24
CA VAL A 583 -6.97 -20.54 9.52
C VAL A 583 -7.41 -19.89 8.23
N VAL A 584 -7.17 -18.59 8.10
CA VAL A 584 -7.41 -17.80 6.89
C VAL A 584 -6.10 -17.30 6.31
N ARG A 585 -6.14 -16.74 5.10
CA ARG A 585 -4.96 -16.16 4.44
C ARG A 585 -5.22 -14.73 4.03
N LEU A 586 -4.24 -13.85 4.28
CA LEU A 586 -4.34 -12.41 3.98
C LEU A 586 -4.27 -12.16 2.47
N TYR A 587 -5.26 -11.48 1.90
CA TYR A 587 -5.42 -11.23 0.46
C TYR A 587 -5.21 -9.76 0.07
N ARG A 588 -5.71 -8.81 0.87
CA ARG A 588 -5.55 -7.37 0.59
C ARG A 588 -5.30 -6.57 1.87
N MET A 589 -4.39 -5.59 1.79
CA MET A 589 -4.06 -4.70 2.90
C MET A 589 -5.26 -3.80 3.27
N PRO A 590 -5.33 -3.35 4.54
CA PRO A 590 -6.18 -2.23 4.94
C PRO A 590 -6.00 -0.99 4.06
N GLN A 591 -7.11 -0.35 3.66
CA GLN A 591 -7.13 0.87 2.82
C GLN A 591 -7.51 2.12 3.62
N GLY A 592 -6.84 2.34 4.76
CA GLY A 592 -7.05 3.48 5.65
C GLY A 592 -7.51 3.09 7.06
N PRO A 593 -7.75 4.08 7.93
CA PRO A 593 -7.91 3.87 9.37
C PRO A 593 -9.17 3.10 9.77
N ASP A 594 -10.12 2.87 8.87
CA ASP A 594 -11.36 2.11 9.12
C ASP A 594 -11.43 0.77 8.36
N SER A 595 -10.37 0.37 7.67
CA SER A 595 -10.30 -0.87 6.87
C SER A 595 -9.62 -2.00 7.64
N GLY A 596 -10.06 -3.23 7.41
CA GLY A 596 -9.32 -4.45 7.79
C GLY A 596 -8.57 -5.06 6.62
N PHE A 597 -7.85 -6.15 6.88
CA PHE A 597 -7.37 -7.06 5.85
C PHE A 597 -8.56 -7.75 5.20
N ASN A 598 -8.57 -7.85 3.88
CA ASN A 598 -9.43 -8.85 3.24
C ASN A 598 -8.73 -10.20 3.27
N PHE A 599 -9.49 -11.25 3.57
CA PHE A 599 -9.06 -12.64 3.43
C PHE A 599 -9.29 -13.16 2.02
N TYR A 600 -8.59 -14.22 1.66
CA TYR A 600 -8.85 -14.95 0.43
C TYR A 600 -10.32 -15.40 0.36
N PRO A 601 -10.95 -15.33 -0.82
CA PRO A 601 -10.42 -14.94 -2.12
C PRO A 601 -10.60 -13.44 -2.44
N GLY A 602 -10.92 -12.61 -1.43
CA GLY A 602 -11.15 -11.18 -1.58
C GLY A 602 -12.58 -10.79 -1.96
N LYS A 603 -13.47 -11.76 -2.14
CA LYS A 603 -14.90 -11.59 -2.43
C LYS A 603 -15.71 -12.79 -1.93
N GLY A 604 -17.03 -12.65 -1.82
CA GLY A 604 -17.91 -13.75 -1.40
C GLY A 604 -17.75 -14.06 0.09
N THR A 605 -17.63 -15.33 0.43
CA THR A 605 -17.27 -15.81 1.77
C THR A 605 -15.78 -16.09 1.83
N ARG A 606 -15.19 -16.05 3.03
CA ARG A 606 -13.74 -16.27 3.18
C ARG A 606 -13.40 -17.75 3.05
N HIS A 607 -12.25 -18.02 2.45
CA HIS A 607 -11.67 -19.35 2.38
C HIS A 607 -10.91 -19.66 3.66
N SER A 608 -11.14 -20.84 4.19
CA SER A 608 -10.35 -21.42 5.26
C SER A 608 -9.29 -22.36 4.67
N TYR A 609 -8.19 -22.54 5.39
CA TYR A 609 -7.03 -23.33 4.96
C TYR A 609 -6.78 -24.49 5.93
N PHE A 610 -6.05 -25.51 5.48
CA PHE A 610 -5.79 -26.74 6.24
C PHE A 610 -7.07 -27.46 6.67
N ASP A 611 -8.10 -27.39 5.81
CA ASP A 611 -9.44 -27.94 6.05
C ASP A 611 -10.07 -27.46 7.37
N THR A 612 -9.75 -26.23 7.80
CA THR A 612 -10.45 -25.57 8.91
C THR A 612 -11.76 -24.94 8.46
N THR A 613 -12.58 -24.55 9.44
CA THR A 613 -13.91 -23.98 9.25
C THR A 613 -13.93 -22.51 9.59
N ALA A 614 -14.76 -21.75 8.86
CA ALA A 614 -15.02 -20.36 9.18
C ALA A 614 -15.90 -20.21 10.44
N HIS A 615 -15.42 -19.49 11.46
CA HIS A 615 -16.11 -19.28 12.73
C HIS A 615 -16.54 -17.81 12.95
N ALA A 616 -17.35 -17.55 13.97
CA ALA A 616 -17.57 -16.19 14.44
C ALA A 616 -16.52 -15.85 15.50
N HIS A 617 -15.89 -14.67 15.39
CA HIS A 617 -14.85 -14.20 16.30
C HIS A 617 -15.30 -12.93 17.00
N ALA A 618 -15.10 -12.86 18.31
CA ALA A 618 -15.49 -11.71 19.12
C ALA A 618 -14.54 -10.51 18.89
N LEU A 619 -14.95 -9.34 19.37
CA LEU A 619 -14.03 -8.22 19.53
C LEU A 619 -12.98 -8.59 20.59
N PHE A 620 -11.71 -8.28 20.33
CA PHE A 620 -10.54 -8.64 21.15
C PHE A 620 -10.21 -10.15 21.16
N GLU A 621 -10.73 -10.93 20.21
CA GLU A 621 -10.30 -12.32 20.03
C GLU A 621 -8.81 -12.34 19.64
N PRO A 622 -7.93 -13.04 20.38
CA PRO A 622 -6.52 -13.17 20.03
C PRO A 622 -6.35 -13.92 18.71
N CYS A 623 -5.43 -13.45 17.88
CA CYS A 623 -5.06 -14.07 16.62
C CYS A 623 -3.56 -14.02 16.37
N TYR A 624 -3.08 -14.91 15.50
CA TYR A 624 -1.65 -15.06 15.28
C TYR A 624 -1.36 -15.22 13.80
N ILE A 625 -0.37 -14.49 13.30
CA ILE A 625 0.27 -14.88 12.05
C ILE A 625 1.01 -16.19 12.33
N VAL A 626 0.73 -17.21 11.53
CA VAL A 626 1.29 -18.55 11.71
C VAL A 626 2.03 -19.05 10.48
N GLU A 627 3.06 -19.84 10.71
CA GLU A 627 3.77 -20.60 9.69
C GLU A 627 3.48 -22.10 9.82
N PRO A 628 3.14 -22.80 8.73
CA PRO A 628 2.81 -24.22 8.79
C PRO A 628 4.05 -25.12 8.64
N TYR A 629 4.10 -26.15 9.47
CA TYR A 629 5.15 -27.18 9.55
C TYR A 629 4.55 -28.59 9.49
N ALA A 630 5.35 -29.56 9.06
CA ALA A 630 4.94 -30.96 9.08
C ALA A 630 4.59 -31.40 10.53
N PRO A 631 3.57 -32.24 10.74
CA PRO A 631 3.27 -32.79 12.06
C PRO A 631 4.47 -33.43 12.75
N GLY A 632 4.61 -33.20 14.06
CA GLY A 632 5.74 -33.71 14.86
C GLY A 632 7.07 -32.98 14.65
N SER A 633 7.07 -31.86 13.91
CA SER A 633 8.22 -30.97 13.80
C SER A 633 8.68 -30.46 15.16
N ASP A 634 9.99 -30.40 15.37
CA ASP A 634 10.58 -29.69 16.50
C ASP A 634 10.52 -28.18 16.24
N LEU A 635 9.83 -27.47 17.13
CA LEU A 635 9.55 -26.03 17.02
C LEU A 635 10.01 -25.35 18.30
N PRO A 636 11.29 -24.93 18.38
CA PRO A 636 11.82 -24.25 19.54
C PRO A 636 11.01 -23.00 19.88
N ASP A 637 10.93 -22.72 21.18
CA ASP A 637 10.18 -21.57 21.72
C ASP A 637 10.69 -20.25 21.10
N ASN A 638 9.75 -19.40 20.71
CA ASN A 638 9.98 -18.06 20.19
C ASN A 638 9.13 -16.99 20.89
N GLY A 639 8.59 -17.31 22.07
CA GLY A 639 7.70 -16.43 22.83
C GLY A 639 6.25 -16.45 22.35
N LEU A 640 5.90 -17.30 21.38
CA LEU A 640 4.54 -17.40 20.82
C LEU A 640 4.04 -18.85 20.80
N PRO A 641 2.72 -19.06 20.86
CA PRO A 641 2.14 -20.40 20.89
C PRO A 641 2.37 -21.20 19.59
N THR A 642 2.37 -22.51 19.73
CA THR A 642 2.22 -23.46 18.63
C THR A 642 0.84 -24.12 18.69
N PHE A 643 0.26 -24.41 17.53
CA PHE A 643 -1.06 -25.02 17.41
C PHE A 643 -0.95 -26.31 16.59
N THR A 644 -1.61 -27.37 17.03
CA THR A 644 -1.73 -28.60 16.24
C THR A 644 -3.13 -28.69 15.68
N LEU A 645 -3.26 -28.72 14.35
CA LEU A 645 -4.51 -29.03 13.69
C LEU A 645 -4.55 -30.53 13.40
N ASN A 646 -5.71 -31.13 13.63
CA ASN A 646 -5.98 -32.51 13.27
C ASN A 646 -6.73 -32.56 11.94
N TYR A 647 -6.79 -33.75 11.34
CA TYR A 647 -7.69 -34.01 10.22
C TYR A 647 -9.13 -33.99 10.69
N GLN A 648 -9.75 -32.80 10.71
CA GLN A 648 -11.13 -32.60 11.12
C GLN A 648 -11.71 -31.43 10.33
N ASN A 649 -12.93 -31.58 9.81
CA ASN A 649 -13.65 -30.49 9.16
C ASN A 649 -15.16 -30.68 9.24
N ASP A 650 -15.93 -29.64 9.56
CA ASP A 650 -17.40 -29.66 9.57
C ASP A 650 -18.03 -29.07 8.30
N ASP A 651 -17.42 -28.08 7.64
CA ASP A 651 -17.90 -27.49 6.40
C ASP A 651 -16.81 -27.46 5.32
N ASP A 652 -17.15 -27.56 4.03
CA ASP A 652 -16.17 -27.32 2.97
C ASP A 652 -15.49 -25.95 3.14
N SER A 653 -14.16 -25.97 3.30
CA SER A 653 -13.34 -24.80 3.62
C SER A 653 -13.39 -23.70 2.55
N GLN A 654 -13.82 -24.06 1.34
CA GLN A 654 -14.04 -23.16 0.21
C GLN A 654 -15.52 -22.93 -0.14
N GLN A 655 -16.45 -23.48 0.65
CA GLN A 655 -17.90 -23.27 0.53
C GLN A 655 -18.50 -23.66 -0.84
N ARG A 656 -17.87 -24.58 -1.58
CA ARG A 656 -18.34 -25.13 -2.86
C ARG A 656 -19.43 -26.17 -2.67
N SER A 657 -19.39 -26.90 -1.56
CA SER A 657 -20.38 -27.97 -1.25
C SER A 657 -21.55 -27.50 -0.38
N GLY A 658 -21.66 -26.20 -0.10
CA GLY A 658 -22.60 -25.68 0.91
C GLY A 658 -22.12 -26.03 2.32
N GLY A 659 -23.04 -26.24 3.27
CA GLY A 659 -22.74 -26.70 4.63
C GLY A 659 -22.52 -28.23 4.72
N ASP A 660 -21.89 -28.81 3.71
CA ASP A 660 -21.46 -30.20 3.73
C ASP A 660 -19.97 -30.24 4.05
N SER A 661 -19.57 -31.18 4.90
CA SER A 661 -18.18 -31.38 5.31
C SER A 661 -17.33 -31.92 4.16
N LYS A 662 -16.09 -31.43 4.05
CA LYS A 662 -15.11 -31.97 3.12
C LYS A 662 -13.71 -31.92 3.70
N LEU A 663 -12.99 -33.02 3.66
CA LEU A 663 -11.65 -33.15 4.22
C LEU A 663 -10.71 -33.84 3.22
N THR A 664 -9.47 -33.35 3.11
CA THR A 664 -8.42 -33.96 2.29
C THR A 664 -7.42 -34.69 3.18
N PHE A 665 -7.56 -36.01 3.30
CA PHE A 665 -6.65 -36.83 4.09
C PHE A 665 -5.42 -37.24 3.26
N VAL A 666 -4.22 -37.09 3.86
CA VAL A 666 -2.98 -37.66 3.35
C VAL A 666 -2.39 -38.58 4.39
N ALA A 667 -2.32 -39.87 4.08
CA ALA A 667 -1.86 -40.85 5.03
C ALA A 667 -0.39 -40.59 5.43
N PRO A 668 -0.08 -40.31 6.71
CA PRO A 668 1.29 -40.01 7.15
C PRO A 668 2.18 -41.26 7.16
N ARG A 669 1.57 -42.45 7.30
CA ARG A 669 2.25 -43.75 7.34
C ARG A 669 1.35 -44.85 6.80
N ASP A 670 1.94 -45.98 6.46
CA ASP A 670 1.18 -47.20 6.19
C ASP A 670 0.40 -47.62 7.43
N GLY A 671 -0.89 -47.93 7.28
CA GLY A 671 -1.68 -48.41 8.39
C GLY A 671 -3.20 -48.39 8.17
N GLU A 672 -3.90 -48.72 9.25
CA GLU A 672 -5.33 -48.53 9.37
C GLU A 672 -5.66 -47.21 10.04
N TYR A 673 -6.77 -46.61 9.60
CA TYR A 673 -7.33 -45.37 10.07
C TYR A 673 -8.85 -45.51 10.18
N LEU A 674 -9.47 -44.58 10.88
CA LEU A 674 -10.92 -44.46 11.00
C LEU A 674 -11.34 -43.09 10.47
N VAL A 675 -12.45 -43.02 9.74
CA VAL A 675 -13.16 -41.75 9.50
C VAL A 675 -14.40 -41.73 10.39
N ARG A 676 -14.54 -40.67 11.16
CA ARG A 676 -15.68 -40.39 12.04
C ARG A 676 -16.63 -39.41 11.37
N VAL A 677 -17.92 -39.74 11.36
CA VAL A 677 -19.01 -38.82 10.99
C VAL A 677 -19.87 -38.57 12.24
N ARG A 678 -20.23 -37.32 12.49
CA ARG A 678 -21.16 -36.93 13.57
C ARG A 678 -21.89 -35.65 13.23
N ASP A 679 -22.90 -35.27 14.00
CA ASP A 679 -23.47 -33.91 13.96
C ASP A 679 -22.67 -32.97 14.89
N VAL A 680 -22.32 -31.77 14.42
CA VAL A 680 -21.56 -30.77 15.20
C VAL A 680 -22.23 -30.43 16.53
N ARG A 681 -23.57 -30.45 16.57
CA ARG A 681 -24.39 -30.09 17.74
C ARG A 681 -24.72 -31.32 18.60
N GLY A 682 -24.34 -32.52 18.16
CA GLY A 682 -24.74 -33.79 18.77
C GLY A 682 -26.22 -34.11 18.58
N PHE A 683 -26.83 -33.64 17.49
CA PHE A 683 -28.21 -33.99 17.15
C PHE A 683 -28.28 -35.29 16.33
N GLU A 684 -29.37 -36.02 16.52
CA GLU A 684 -29.58 -37.34 15.93
C GLU A 684 -31.07 -37.59 15.65
N GLY A 685 -31.36 -38.60 14.84
CA GLY A 685 -32.70 -39.09 14.56
C GLY A 685 -32.85 -39.64 13.14
N ALA A 686 -33.97 -40.29 12.86
CA ALA A 686 -34.21 -40.97 11.58
C ALA A 686 -34.13 -40.08 10.33
N ASP A 687 -34.21 -38.75 10.49
CA ASP A 687 -34.08 -37.77 9.43
C ASP A 687 -32.65 -37.23 9.24
N TYR A 688 -31.72 -37.48 10.18
CA TYR A 688 -30.32 -37.05 10.17
C TYR A 688 -29.46 -37.94 9.26
N LYS A 689 -29.87 -38.03 8.00
CA LYS A 689 -29.23 -38.87 6.98
C LYS A 689 -28.03 -38.16 6.38
N TYR A 690 -27.02 -38.92 5.99
CA TYR A 690 -25.89 -38.42 5.22
C TYR A 690 -25.43 -39.46 4.21
N GLN A 691 -24.64 -39.02 3.23
CA GLN A 691 -23.85 -39.91 2.39
C GLN A 691 -22.39 -39.57 2.61
N LEU A 692 -21.59 -40.51 3.13
CA LEU A 692 -20.15 -40.40 3.22
C LEU A 692 -19.53 -40.87 1.90
N ILE A 693 -18.76 -40.01 1.26
CA ILE A 693 -18.10 -40.29 0.00
C ILE A 693 -16.59 -40.31 0.27
N ALA A 694 -15.94 -41.44 0.00
CA ALA A 694 -14.49 -41.58 0.05
C ALA A 694 -13.96 -41.80 -1.37
N ARG A 695 -13.19 -40.85 -1.90
CA ARG A 695 -12.71 -40.88 -3.29
C ARG A 695 -11.30 -40.32 -3.43
N ARG A 696 -10.68 -40.57 -4.58
CA ARG A 696 -9.41 -39.90 -4.92
C ARG A 696 -9.67 -38.41 -5.27
N PRO A 697 -8.70 -37.52 -5.00
CA PRO A 697 -8.76 -36.14 -5.50
C PRO A 697 -8.88 -36.11 -7.02
N PHE A 698 -9.70 -35.20 -7.52
CA PHE A 698 -9.92 -34.91 -8.94
C PHE A 698 -9.57 -33.44 -9.19
N ALA A 699 -8.33 -33.21 -9.60
CA ALA A 699 -7.83 -31.89 -9.95
C ALA A 699 -8.45 -31.45 -11.30
N ASP A 700 -9.23 -30.37 -11.30
CA ASP A 700 -9.81 -29.79 -12.51
C ASP A 700 -10.22 -28.32 -12.26
N PHE A 701 -10.72 -27.62 -13.28
CA PHE A 701 -11.33 -26.30 -13.14
C PHE A 701 -12.53 -26.09 -14.07
N SER A 702 -13.46 -25.22 -13.68
CA SER A 702 -14.47 -24.63 -14.57
C SER A 702 -14.18 -23.14 -14.74
N ALA A 703 -14.63 -22.56 -15.86
CA ALA A 703 -14.47 -21.13 -16.13
C ALA A 703 -15.80 -20.56 -16.64
N LYS A 704 -16.13 -19.34 -16.20
CA LYS A 704 -17.33 -18.62 -16.59
C LYS A 704 -16.97 -17.19 -16.96
N LEU A 705 -17.42 -16.78 -18.15
CA LEU A 705 -17.32 -15.40 -18.62
C LEU A 705 -18.48 -14.56 -18.09
N GLU A 706 -18.17 -13.38 -17.58
CA GLU A 706 -19.13 -12.35 -17.19
C GLU A 706 -18.92 -11.08 -18.03
N GLY A 707 -20.02 -10.44 -18.46
CA GLY A 707 -19.98 -9.23 -19.31
C GLY A 707 -20.04 -9.50 -20.81
N ALA A 708 -21.00 -10.30 -21.29
CA ALA A 708 -21.19 -10.57 -22.72
C ALA A 708 -21.91 -9.42 -23.48
N SER A 709 -21.66 -9.35 -24.79
CA SER A 709 -22.18 -8.37 -25.74
C SER A 709 -21.91 -6.91 -25.37
N PRO A 710 -20.64 -6.52 -25.18
CA PRO A 710 -20.29 -5.20 -24.69
C PRO A 710 -20.42 -4.12 -25.78
N THR A 711 -20.84 -2.92 -25.37
CA THR A 711 -20.73 -1.69 -26.16
C THR A 711 -19.47 -0.94 -25.74
N ILE A 712 -18.52 -0.79 -26.66
CA ILE A 712 -17.24 -0.14 -26.43
C ILE A 712 -17.24 1.25 -27.05
N ASN A 713 -16.86 2.27 -26.29
CA ASN A 713 -16.69 3.61 -26.83
C ASN A 713 -15.38 3.71 -27.63
N ALA A 714 -15.42 4.36 -28.79
CA ALA A 714 -14.24 4.57 -29.63
C ALA A 714 -13.12 5.27 -28.83
N GLY A 715 -11.92 4.68 -28.83
CA GLY A 715 -10.76 5.20 -28.11
C GLY A 715 -10.73 4.87 -26.61
N SER A 716 -11.53 3.91 -26.15
CA SER A 716 -11.55 3.43 -24.77
C SER A 716 -11.75 1.91 -24.72
N GLY A 717 -12.01 1.37 -23.53
CA GLY A 717 -12.30 -0.03 -23.29
C GLY A 717 -13.35 -0.26 -22.21
N LYS A 718 -13.77 -1.51 -22.10
CA LYS A 718 -14.63 -2.03 -21.03
C LYS A 718 -14.00 -3.24 -20.38
N PRO A 719 -14.18 -3.43 -19.07
CA PRO A 719 -13.75 -4.65 -18.40
C PRO A 719 -14.60 -5.85 -18.84
N PHE A 720 -13.98 -7.02 -18.90
CA PHE A 720 -14.66 -8.32 -18.87
C PHE A 720 -14.01 -9.17 -17.78
N THR A 721 -14.82 -9.98 -17.08
CA THR A 721 -14.34 -10.78 -15.95
C THR A 721 -14.50 -12.26 -16.27
N ILE A 722 -13.50 -13.04 -15.88
CA ILE A 722 -13.59 -14.49 -15.94
C ILE A 722 -13.45 -15.00 -14.51
N ALA A 723 -14.47 -15.70 -14.06
CA ALA A 723 -14.46 -16.43 -12.80
C ALA A 723 -14.09 -17.88 -13.07
N ILE A 724 -13.29 -18.48 -12.18
CA ILE A 724 -12.97 -19.90 -12.20
C ILE A 724 -13.35 -20.55 -10.89
N GLU A 725 -13.77 -21.80 -11.00
CA GLU A 725 -13.90 -22.69 -9.86
C GLU A 725 -12.82 -23.77 -10.03
N ARG A 726 -12.01 -24.00 -8.99
CA ARG A 726 -11.03 -25.09 -8.98
C ARG A 726 -11.57 -26.25 -8.16
N PHE A 727 -11.25 -27.46 -8.57
CA PHE A 727 -11.70 -28.68 -7.93
C PHE A 727 -10.54 -29.39 -7.22
N ASP A 728 -10.83 -29.85 -6.00
CA ASP A 728 -9.92 -30.55 -5.09
C ASP A 728 -8.53 -29.89 -5.00
N ASN A 729 -7.47 -30.62 -5.32
CA ASN A 729 -6.08 -30.20 -5.10
C ASN A 729 -5.50 -29.35 -6.25
N PHE A 730 -6.34 -28.93 -7.20
CA PHE A 730 -5.91 -27.98 -8.22
C PHE A 730 -5.92 -26.56 -7.64
N ASP A 731 -4.74 -25.95 -7.53
CA ASP A 731 -4.59 -24.53 -7.19
C ASP A 731 -3.81 -23.75 -8.26
N GLY A 732 -3.44 -24.39 -9.37
CA GLY A 732 -2.56 -23.81 -10.39
C GLY A 732 -3.17 -22.61 -11.14
N PRO A 733 -2.34 -21.81 -11.83
CA PRO A 733 -2.82 -20.70 -12.65
C PRO A 733 -3.65 -21.20 -13.85
N VAL A 734 -4.62 -20.40 -14.28
CA VAL A 734 -5.44 -20.64 -15.48
C VAL A 734 -5.23 -19.48 -16.46
N GLN A 735 -4.77 -19.78 -17.66
CA GLN A 735 -4.53 -18.82 -18.73
C GLN A 735 -5.73 -18.76 -19.68
N LEU A 736 -6.11 -17.56 -20.09
CA LEU A 736 -7.25 -17.32 -20.97
C LEU A 736 -6.78 -16.63 -22.25
N GLU A 737 -7.18 -17.17 -23.39
CA GLU A 737 -6.89 -16.64 -24.72
C GLU A 737 -8.18 -16.14 -25.36
N VAL A 738 -8.17 -14.89 -25.83
CA VAL A 738 -9.28 -14.28 -26.55
C VAL A 738 -8.90 -14.11 -28.02
N THR A 739 -9.72 -14.64 -28.92
CA THR A 739 -9.50 -14.57 -30.38
C THR A 739 -10.78 -14.17 -31.11
N GLY A 740 -10.68 -13.87 -32.41
CA GLY A 740 -11.86 -13.63 -33.26
C GLY A 740 -12.57 -12.30 -33.04
N LEU A 741 -11.83 -11.24 -32.64
CA LEU A 741 -12.37 -9.89 -32.44
C LEU A 741 -12.56 -9.15 -33.78
N PRO A 742 -13.52 -8.20 -33.87
CA PRO A 742 -13.67 -7.34 -35.04
C PRO A 742 -12.41 -6.49 -35.31
N PRO A 743 -12.17 -6.05 -36.56
CA PRO A 743 -11.05 -5.15 -36.89
C PRO A 743 -11.07 -3.86 -36.04
N GLY A 744 -9.92 -3.45 -35.50
CA GLY A 744 -9.80 -2.27 -34.64
C GLY A 744 -10.15 -2.51 -33.16
N PHE A 745 -10.39 -3.76 -32.77
CA PHE A 745 -10.60 -4.17 -31.37
C PHE A 745 -9.48 -5.09 -30.89
N GLN A 746 -9.12 -4.97 -29.61
CA GLN A 746 -8.21 -5.89 -28.93
C GLN A 746 -8.72 -6.22 -27.53
N ALA A 747 -8.34 -7.39 -27.01
CA ALA A 747 -8.61 -7.77 -25.63
C ALA A 747 -7.32 -8.09 -24.89
N THR A 748 -7.32 -7.95 -23.57
CA THR A 748 -6.24 -8.49 -22.72
C THR A 748 -6.12 -10.00 -22.95
N SER A 749 -5.05 -10.41 -23.63
CA SER A 749 -4.78 -11.81 -23.98
C SER A 749 -3.27 -12.05 -24.09
N PRO A 750 -2.69 -13.05 -23.40
CA PRO A 750 -3.38 -13.90 -22.44
C PRO A 750 -3.76 -13.17 -21.15
N LEU A 751 -4.95 -13.45 -20.61
CA LEU A 751 -5.35 -13.07 -19.25
C LEU A 751 -5.08 -14.25 -18.32
N VAL A 752 -4.27 -14.06 -17.28
CA VAL A 752 -3.93 -15.13 -16.33
C VAL A 752 -4.73 -14.94 -15.06
N ILE A 753 -5.40 -15.99 -14.57
CA ILE A 753 -5.91 -16.05 -13.20
C ILE A 753 -4.87 -16.80 -12.38
N GLU A 754 -4.27 -16.12 -11.40
CA GLU A 754 -3.18 -16.65 -10.59
C GLU A 754 -3.63 -17.83 -9.71
N ALA A 755 -2.65 -18.60 -9.24
CA ALA A 755 -2.89 -19.65 -8.27
C ALA A 755 -3.59 -19.10 -7.03
N GLY A 756 -4.59 -19.81 -6.49
CA GLY A 756 -5.41 -19.34 -5.37
C GLY A 756 -6.47 -18.28 -5.67
N HIS A 757 -6.45 -17.65 -6.86
CA HIS A 757 -7.37 -16.56 -7.21
C HIS A 757 -8.58 -17.09 -7.96
N VAL A 758 -9.76 -16.58 -7.66
CA VAL A 758 -11.02 -17.09 -8.23
C VAL A 758 -11.49 -16.31 -9.47
N GLU A 759 -10.88 -15.17 -9.77
CA GLU A 759 -11.21 -14.39 -10.96
C GLU A 759 -10.04 -13.50 -11.43
N ALA A 760 -10.11 -13.06 -12.68
CA ALA A 760 -9.32 -11.95 -13.18
C ALA A 760 -10.16 -11.10 -14.14
N THR A 761 -9.82 -9.81 -14.23
CA THR A 761 -10.50 -8.84 -15.09
C THR A 761 -9.55 -8.39 -16.20
N GLY A 762 -9.93 -8.67 -17.45
CA GLY A 762 -9.29 -8.15 -18.65
C GLY A 762 -10.05 -6.94 -19.19
N VAL A 763 -9.53 -6.34 -20.26
CA VAL A 763 -10.17 -5.21 -20.96
C VAL A 763 -10.38 -5.58 -22.42
N LEU A 764 -11.55 -5.24 -22.97
CA LEU A 764 -11.80 -5.17 -24.40
C LEU A 764 -11.75 -3.69 -24.83
N SER A 765 -10.84 -3.33 -25.73
CA SER A 765 -10.58 -1.96 -26.18
C SER A 765 -10.87 -1.79 -27.67
N ALA A 766 -11.25 -0.57 -28.07
CA ALA A 766 -11.44 -0.17 -29.46
C ALA A 766 -10.60 1.07 -29.80
N LEU A 767 -10.00 1.10 -31.00
CA LEU A 767 -9.32 2.30 -31.50
C LEU A 767 -10.30 3.47 -31.67
N PRO A 768 -9.83 4.73 -31.59
CA PRO A 768 -10.68 5.91 -31.79
C PRO A 768 -11.34 6.00 -33.18
N TRP A 769 -10.81 5.27 -34.15
CA TRP A 769 -11.28 5.18 -35.54
C TRP A 769 -11.53 3.72 -35.97
N ALA A 770 -11.80 2.82 -35.01
CA ALA A 770 -12.18 1.45 -35.34
C ALA A 770 -13.43 1.45 -36.24
N PRO A 771 -13.49 0.59 -37.27
CA PRO A 771 -14.71 0.42 -38.05
C PRO A 771 -15.81 -0.20 -37.17
N ALA A 772 -17.07 0.15 -37.45
CA ALA A 772 -18.20 -0.49 -36.77
C ALA A 772 -18.21 -2.00 -37.10
N PRO A 773 -18.40 -2.88 -36.10
CA PRO A 773 -18.59 -4.31 -36.33
C PRO A 773 -19.77 -4.58 -37.28
N THR A 774 -19.64 -5.60 -38.12
CA THR A 774 -20.67 -6.04 -39.07
C THR A 774 -21.35 -7.31 -38.55
N ALA A 775 -22.52 -7.66 -39.10
CA ALA A 775 -23.21 -8.91 -38.75
C ALA A 775 -22.33 -10.18 -38.94
N ALA A 776 -21.30 -10.11 -39.78
CA ALA A 776 -20.37 -11.22 -40.02
C ALA A 776 -19.28 -11.36 -38.94
N ASN A 777 -18.97 -10.31 -38.19
CA ASN A 777 -17.86 -10.31 -37.22
C ASN A 777 -18.26 -9.85 -35.80
N GLU A 778 -19.47 -9.34 -35.58
CA GLU A 778 -19.90 -8.84 -34.26
C GLU A 778 -19.91 -9.93 -33.18
N ALA A 779 -20.07 -11.20 -33.54
CA ALA A 779 -20.21 -12.33 -32.61
C ALA A 779 -19.21 -13.47 -32.88
N THR A 780 -18.04 -13.19 -33.46
CA THR A 780 -17.03 -14.21 -33.82
C THR A 780 -16.01 -14.51 -32.72
N SER A 781 -16.07 -13.78 -31.60
CA SER A 781 -15.08 -13.92 -30.53
C SER A 781 -15.12 -15.32 -29.89
N LYS A 782 -13.96 -15.80 -29.46
CA LYS A 782 -13.82 -17.06 -28.71
C LYS A 782 -12.91 -16.86 -27.51
N VAL A 783 -13.29 -17.46 -26.39
CA VAL A 783 -12.51 -17.47 -25.15
C VAL A 783 -12.14 -18.92 -24.81
N ILE A 784 -10.84 -19.19 -24.74
CA ILE A 784 -10.28 -20.50 -24.43
C ILE A 784 -9.51 -20.42 -23.12
N ALA A 785 -9.79 -21.31 -22.18
CA ALA A 785 -9.06 -21.45 -20.93
C ALA A 785 -8.09 -22.63 -21.00
N LYS A 786 -6.86 -22.44 -20.52
CA LYS A 786 -5.79 -23.44 -20.47
C LYS A 786 -5.17 -23.48 -19.08
N ALA A 787 -4.90 -24.68 -18.57
CA ALA A 787 -4.14 -24.86 -17.34
C ALA A 787 -3.30 -26.13 -17.38
N MET A 788 -2.20 -26.15 -16.63
CA MET A 788 -1.43 -27.37 -16.40
C MET A 788 -1.99 -28.08 -15.19
N ILE A 789 -2.58 -29.26 -15.39
CA ILE A 789 -3.11 -30.14 -14.35
C ILE A 789 -2.33 -31.45 -14.41
N ASP A 790 -1.68 -31.83 -13.31
CA ASP A 790 -0.88 -33.05 -13.20
C ASP A 790 0.15 -33.23 -14.33
N GLY A 791 0.74 -32.12 -14.78
CA GLY A 791 1.72 -32.09 -15.87
C GLY A 791 1.13 -32.21 -17.28
N GLN A 792 -0.19 -32.22 -17.43
CA GLN A 792 -0.89 -32.20 -18.72
C GLN A 792 -1.59 -30.85 -18.95
N GLU A 793 -1.59 -30.36 -20.19
CA GLU A 793 -2.36 -29.18 -20.56
C GLU A 793 -3.83 -29.55 -20.74
N VAL A 794 -4.69 -28.95 -19.93
CA VAL A 794 -6.15 -29.05 -20.03
C VAL A 794 -6.67 -27.78 -20.69
N THR A 795 -7.38 -27.93 -21.82
CA THR A 795 -7.97 -26.83 -22.59
C THR A 795 -9.49 -26.90 -22.56
N LYS A 796 -10.18 -25.80 -22.25
CA LYS A 796 -11.64 -25.70 -22.20
C LYS A 796 -12.14 -24.46 -22.95
N GLU A 797 -13.17 -24.62 -23.78
CA GLU A 797 -13.88 -23.49 -24.38
C GLU A 797 -14.83 -22.86 -23.34
N VAL A 798 -14.64 -21.58 -23.04
CA VAL A 798 -15.43 -20.86 -22.03
C VAL A 798 -16.70 -20.25 -22.64
N GLY A 799 -16.61 -19.83 -23.91
CA GLY A 799 -17.70 -19.19 -24.64
C GLY A 799 -17.22 -18.05 -25.55
N SER A 800 -18.09 -17.06 -25.79
CA SER A 800 -17.78 -15.87 -26.58
C SER A 800 -18.12 -14.58 -25.82
N LEU A 801 -17.48 -13.47 -26.19
CA LEU A 801 -17.82 -12.13 -25.70
C LEU A 801 -19.15 -11.61 -26.27
N GLY A 802 -19.95 -12.44 -26.96
CA GLY A 802 -21.24 -12.05 -27.53
C GLY A 802 -21.12 -11.03 -28.67
N LYS A 803 -22.17 -10.21 -28.87
CA LYS A 803 -22.24 -9.17 -29.90
C LYS A 803 -21.51 -7.90 -29.49
N ILE A 804 -20.34 -7.65 -30.07
CA ILE A 804 -19.52 -6.46 -29.80
C ILE A 804 -20.06 -5.28 -30.61
N GLN A 805 -20.25 -4.13 -29.96
CA GLN A 805 -20.75 -2.90 -30.58
C GLN A 805 -19.78 -1.74 -30.36
N LEU A 806 -19.76 -0.80 -31.31
CA LEU A 806 -18.98 0.44 -31.22
C LEU A 806 -19.91 1.64 -30.95
N ALA A 807 -19.58 2.41 -29.92
CA ALA A 807 -20.22 3.68 -29.60
C ALA A 807 -19.27 4.87 -29.86
N ALA A 808 -19.85 6.07 -29.88
CA ALA A 808 -19.08 7.32 -30.01
C ALA A 808 -18.07 7.50 -28.87
N ARG A 809 -17.12 8.41 -29.04
CA ARG A 809 -16.10 8.73 -28.02
C ARG A 809 -16.75 9.05 -26.66
N PRO A 810 -16.16 8.59 -25.55
CA PRO A 810 -16.73 8.80 -24.23
C PRO A 810 -16.47 10.24 -23.74
N LYS A 811 -17.26 10.67 -22.75
CA LYS A 811 -16.97 11.93 -22.01
C LYS A 811 -15.67 11.84 -21.21
N LEU A 812 -15.29 10.64 -20.77
CA LEU A 812 -14.05 10.39 -20.05
C LEU A 812 -13.20 9.41 -20.82
N ALA A 813 -12.04 9.84 -21.30
CA ALA A 813 -10.99 8.93 -21.75
C ALA A 813 -9.94 8.77 -20.64
N VAL A 814 -9.51 7.53 -20.39
CA VAL A 814 -8.62 7.18 -19.28
C VAL A 814 -7.31 6.67 -19.86
N PHE A 815 -6.19 7.07 -19.28
CA PHE A 815 -4.85 6.73 -19.76
C PHE A 815 -3.95 6.36 -18.60
N LEU A 816 -3.11 5.37 -18.82
CA LEU A 816 -2.12 4.89 -17.86
C LEU A 816 -0.76 4.87 -18.55
N SER A 817 0.26 5.47 -17.93
CA SER A 817 1.60 5.59 -18.51
C SER A 817 2.70 5.54 -17.44
N PRO A 818 3.94 5.16 -17.80
CA PRO A 818 5.06 5.16 -16.85
C PRO A 818 5.36 6.55 -16.26
N GLN A 819 5.17 7.60 -17.06
CA GLN A 819 5.38 9.00 -16.70
C GLN A 819 4.30 9.88 -17.34
N SER A 820 4.23 11.15 -16.95
CA SER A 820 3.23 12.08 -17.51
C SER A 820 3.54 12.33 -18.98
N THR A 821 2.54 12.19 -19.84
CA THR A 821 2.67 12.37 -21.29
C THR A 821 1.57 13.29 -21.80
N SER A 822 1.94 14.21 -22.68
CA SER A 822 1.00 15.06 -23.41
C SER A 822 0.58 14.36 -24.70
N GLY A 823 -0.73 14.15 -24.91
CA GLY A 823 -1.28 13.65 -26.17
C GLY A 823 -1.99 12.29 -26.06
N SER A 824 -2.61 11.90 -27.18
CA SER A 824 -3.31 10.62 -27.31
C SER A 824 -2.32 9.47 -27.50
N PRO A 825 -2.43 8.35 -26.76
CA PRO A 825 -1.57 7.19 -26.97
C PRO A 825 -1.83 6.51 -28.32
N PHE A 826 -2.95 6.82 -28.97
CA PHE A 826 -3.30 6.29 -30.29
C PHE A 826 -2.59 7.04 -31.43
N GLY A 827 -1.94 8.17 -31.15
CA GLY A 827 -1.40 9.07 -32.17
C GLY A 827 -2.48 9.98 -32.78
N ASP A 828 -2.14 10.57 -33.93
CA ASP A 828 -3.02 11.46 -34.68
C ASP A 828 -4.10 10.65 -35.41
N PRO A 829 -5.32 11.20 -35.56
CA PRO A 829 -6.36 10.56 -36.37
C PRO A 829 -5.87 10.39 -37.81
N PRO A 830 -6.37 9.36 -38.54
CA PRO A 830 -6.04 9.21 -39.95
C PRO A 830 -6.39 10.51 -40.70
N PRO A 831 -5.54 10.95 -41.66
CA PRO A 831 -5.79 12.17 -42.39
C PRO A 831 -7.15 12.11 -43.08
N SER A 832 -7.86 13.23 -43.17
CA SER A 832 -9.05 13.33 -44.01
C SER A 832 -8.62 13.57 -45.46
N ARG A 833 -9.33 12.99 -46.42
CA ARG A 833 -9.09 13.31 -47.82
C ARG A 833 -9.33 14.79 -48.11
N SER A 834 -8.56 15.33 -49.06
CA SER A 834 -8.86 16.65 -49.61
C SER A 834 -9.97 16.55 -50.66
N TRP A 835 -11.00 17.38 -50.52
CA TRP A 835 -12.16 17.43 -51.42
C TRP A 835 -12.15 18.74 -52.19
N GLN A 836 -12.10 18.66 -53.52
CA GLN A 836 -12.18 19.81 -54.39
C GLN A 836 -13.64 20.06 -54.78
N THR A 837 -14.18 21.23 -54.42
CA THR A 837 -15.51 21.66 -54.88
C THR A 837 -15.57 21.69 -56.41
N LEU A 838 -16.55 20.98 -56.97
CA LEU A 838 -16.83 20.99 -58.39
C LEU A 838 -17.88 22.05 -58.69
N ARG A 839 -17.48 23.13 -59.36
CA ARG A 839 -18.38 24.26 -59.64
C ARG A 839 -19.29 23.98 -60.84
N PRO A 840 -20.62 23.99 -60.68
CA PRO A 840 -21.55 23.79 -61.80
C PRO A 840 -21.53 24.94 -62.81
N GLU A 841 -21.75 24.64 -64.10
CA GLU A 841 -21.99 25.66 -65.15
C GLU A 841 -23.45 25.68 -65.62
N HIS A 842 -24.10 24.52 -65.68
CA HIS A 842 -25.50 24.40 -66.05
C HIS A 842 -26.21 23.52 -65.02
N PHE A 843 -27.38 23.94 -64.58
CA PHE A 843 -28.18 23.19 -63.60
C PHE A 843 -29.65 23.48 -63.84
N VAL A 844 -30.46 22.44 -63.81
CA VAL A 844 -31.90 22.51 -64.05
C VAL A 844 -32.63 21.55 -63.11
N THR A 845 -33.86 21.91 -62.82
CA THR A 845 -34.86 21.07 -62.13
C THR A 845 -35.72 20.37 -63.18
N SER A 846 -36.34 19.24 -62.84
CA SER A 846 -37.24 18.53 -63.76
C SER A 846 -38.53 19.30 -64.05
N ASP A 847 -38.93 20.21 -63.14
CA ASP A 847 -40.09 21.08 -63.28
C ASP A 847 -39.66 22.55 -63.16
N ALA A 848 -40.02 23.38 -64.14
CA ALA A 848 -39.60 24.78 -64.24
C ALA A 848 -40.14 25.71 -63.13
N LYS A 849 -40.87 25.18 -62.13
CA LYS A 849 -41.39 25.91 -60.96
C LYS A 849 -40.45 25.89 -59.74
N SER A 850 -39.49 24.96 -59.71
CA SER A 850 -38.36 24.98 -58.77
C SER A 850 -37.15 25.58 -59.48
N GLU A 851 -36.36 26.41 -58.80
CA GLU A 851 -35.13 26.98 -59.35
C GLU A 851 -33.92 26.60 -58.49
N LEU A 852 -32.75 26.41 -59.11
CA LEU A 852 -31.48 26.24 -58.40
C LEU A 852 -30.66 27.51 -58.56
N ALA A 853 -30.14 28.04 -57.45
CA ALA A 853 -29.25 29.19 -57.43
C ALA A 853 -27.83 28.78 -57.01
N LEU A 854 -26.83 29.10 -57.83
CA LEU A 854 -25.42 28.89 -57.51
C LEU A 854 -24.92 29.96 -56.55
N LEU A 855 -24.36 29.55 -55.42
CA LEU A 855 -23.76 30.42 -54.42
C LEU A 855 -22.24 30.56 -54.62
N ASP A 856 -21.63 31.56 -53.95
CA ASP A 856 -20.20 31.87 -54.07
C ASP A 856 -19.28 30.72 -53.64
N ASP A 857 -19.73 29.88 -52.70
CA ASP A 857 -19.01 28.70 -52.21
C ASP A 857 -19.12 27.47 -53.12
N GLY A 858 -19.78 27.61 -54.29
CA GLY A 858 -19.99 26.55 -55.27
C GLY A 858 -21.15 25.59 -54.93
N SER A 859 -21.90 25.83 -53.85
CA SER A 859 -23.11 25.08 -53.53
C SER A 859 -24.32 25.59 -54.33
N LEU A 860 -25.30 24.72 -54.54
CA LEU A 860 -26.59 25.05 -55.15
C LEU A 860 -27.67 25.10 -54.07
N LEU A 861 -28.46 26.16 -54.08
CA LEU A 861 -29.61 26.37 -53.20
C LEU A 861 -30.90 26.29 -54.02
N ALA A 862 -31.79 25.39 -53.64
CA ALA A 862 -33.11 25.26 -54.22
C ALA A 862 -34.06 26.35 -53.70
N LEU A 863 -34.66 27.09 -54.63
CA LEU A 863 -35.58 28.21 -54.43
C LEU A 863 -36.89 27.93 -55.19
N GLY A 864 -37.92 28.75 -54.94
CA GLY A 864 -39.22 28.62 -55.59
C GLY A 864 -40.15 27.60 -54.92
N GLU A 865 -41.12 27.06 -55.67
CA GLU A 865 -42.08 26.08 -55.16
C GLU A 865 -41.37 24.79 -54.73
N ASN A 866 -41.90 24.10 -53.71
CA ASN A 866 -41.37 22.82 -53.24
C ASN A 866 -42.32 21.70 -53.68
N LEU A 867 -41.91 20.93 -54.68
CA LEU A 867 -42.77 20.01 -55.42
C LEU A 867 -42.69 18.58 -54.87
N GLU A 868 -43.74 17.80 -55.09
CA GLU A 868 -43.77 16.37 -54.72
C GLU A 868 -42.84 15.52 -55.59
N HIS A 869 -42.59 15.94 -56.83
CA HIS A 869 -41.68 15.28 -57.77
C HIS A 869 -40.70 16.29 -58.34
N ASP A 870 -39.43 16.20 -57.93
CA ASP A 870 -38.38 17.07 -58.45
C ASP A 870 -37.04 16.32 -58.53
N GLU A 871 -36.33 16.48 -59.64
CA GLU A 871 -35.00 15.96 -59.88
C GLU A 871 -34.04 17.09 -60.18
N TYR A 872 -32.86 17.07 -59.57
CA TYR A 872 -31.84 18.09 -59.80
C TYR A 872 -30.77 17.55 -60.72
N ARG A 873 -30.69 18.11 -61.93
CA ARG A 873 -29.67 17.76 -62.91
C ARG A 873 -28.62 18.86 -62.98
N VAL A 874 -27.38 18.51 -62.66
CA VAL A 874 -26.26 19.43 -62.52
C VAL A 874 -25.14 19.02 -63.48
N GLU A 875 -24.76 19.91 -64.39
CA GLU A 875 -23.63 19.73 -65.31
C GLU A 875 -22.42 20.55 -64.85
N ILE A 876 -21.30 19.86 -64.67
CA ILE A 876 -20.04 20.39 -64.17
C ILE A 876 -18.97 20.20 -65.26
N PRO A 877 -18.28 21.25 -65.72
CA PRO A 877 -17.17 21.10 -66.66
C PRO A 877 -16.00 20.38 -66.00
N LEU A 878 -15.40 19.44 -66.71
CA LEU A 878 -14.13 18.79 -66.33
C LEU A 878 -13.04 19.14 -67.33
N ALA A 879 -11.89 19.59 -66.83
CA ALA A 879 -10.72 19.87 -67.64
C ALA A 879 -10.08 18.57 -68.16
N ALA A 880 -9.28 18.64 -69.23
CA ALA A 880 -8.48 17.51 -69.68
C ALA A 880 -7.37 17.20 -68.66
N GLY A 881 -7.13 15.90 -68.40
CA GLY A 881 -6.14 15.42 -67.43
C GLY A 881 -6.61 15.40 -65.98
N GLN A 882 -7.88 15.71 -65.72
CA GLN A 882 -8.46 15.66 -64.38
C GLN A 882 -8.79 14.21 -63.99
N THR A 883 -8.44 13.83 -62.77
CA THR A 883 -8.74 12.49 -62.22
C THR A 883 -9.75 12.61 -61.08
N ILE A 884 -10.76 11.75 -61.08
CA ILE A 884 -11.78 11.63 -60.03
C ILE A 884 -11.80 10.18 -59.58
N ALA A 885 -11.43 9.92 -58.33
CA ALA A 885 -11.54 8.62 -57.68
C ALA A 885 -12.83 8.49 -56.86
N ALA A 886 -13.31 9.59 -56.27
CA ALA A 886 -14.55 9.61 -55.50
C ALA A 886 -15.27 10.96 -55.63
N ILE A 887 -16.57 10.95 -55.38
CA ILE A 887 -17.45 12.13 -55.35
C ILE A 887 -18.02 12.27 -53.95
N ARG A 888 -18.06 13.50 -53.44
CA ARG A 888 -18.72 13.83 -52.17
C ARG A 888 -19.90 14.76 -52.42
N LEU A 889 -21.05 14.37 -51.92
CA LEU A 889 -22.27 15.16 -51.90
C LEU A 889 -22.48 15.70 -50.49
N ASP A 890 -22.18 16.98 -50.28
CA ASP A 890 -22.54 17.68 -49.05
C ASP A 890 -23.98 18.18 -49.16
N VAL A 891 -24.77 18.00 -48.11
CA VAL A 891 -26.12 18.56 -47.94
C VAL A 891 -26.06 19.54 -46.78
N LEU A 892 -26.33 20.81 -47.06
CA LEU A 892 -25.92 21.94 -46.23
C LEU A 892 -27.13 22.69 -45.69
N GLY A 893 -27.03 23.22 -44.46
CA GLY A 893 -28.01 24.17 -43.95
C GLY A 893 -27.94 25.53 -44.67
N HIS A 894 -29.04 26.28 -44.62
CA HIS A 894 -29.06 27.67 -45.04
C HIS A 894 -30.16 28.45 -44.31
N PRO A 895 -29.92 29.71 -43.86
CA PRO A 895 -30.91 30.50 -43.12
C PRO A 895 -32.24 30.74 -43.86
N SER A 896 -32.26 30.64 -45.19
CA SER A 896 -33.49 30.79 -45.98
C SER A 896 -34.30 29.50 -46.11
N LEU A 897 -33.79 28.36 -45.66
CA LEU A 897 -34.55 27.11 -45.62
C LEU A 897 -35.46 27.10 -44.39
N PRO A 898 -36.66 26.47 -44.44
CA PRO A 898 -37.69 26.65 -43.41
C PRO A 898 -37.25 26.35 -41.96
N THR A 899 -36.28 25.45 -41.78
CA THR A 899 -35.76 25.04 -40.47
C THR A 899 -34.28 25.37 -40.28
N GLY A 900 -33.65 26.04 -41.26
CA GLY A 900 -32.21 26.28 -41.32
C GLY A 900 -31.36 25.03 -41.66
N ALA A 901 -31.98 23.86 -41.76
CA ALA A 901 -31.33 22.58 -42.02
C ALA A 901 -31.38 22.19 -43.53
N PRO A 902 -30.69 21.11 -43.96
CA PRO A 902 -30.50 20.80 -45.37
C PRO A 902 -31.75 20.53 -46.21
N GLY A 903 -32.88 20.11 -45.63
CA GLY A 903 -34.13 19.82 -46.34
C GLY A 903 -35.05 21.03 -46.56
N ARG A 904 -35.96 20.93 -47.54
CA ARG A 904 -36.95 21.98 -47.90
C ARG A 904 -38.30 21.87 -47.19
N GLY A 905 -38.51 20.83 -46.39
CA GLY A 905 -39.77 20.62 -45.66
C GLY A 905 -40.10 21.77 -44.69
N ALA A 906 -41.38 22.14 -44.59
CA ALA A 906 -41.81 23.22 -43.69
C ALA A 906 -41.83 22.76 -42.22
N GLY A 907 -42.08 21.46 -41.98
CA GLY A 907 -42.20 20.88 -40.64
C GLY A 907 -40.95 20.13 -40.16
N ASN A 908 -39.99 19.87 -41.03
CA ASN A 908 -38.74 19.21 -40.70
C ASN A 908 -37.63 19.62 -41.69
N GLY A 909 -36.37 19.54 -41.28
CA GLY A 909 -35.24 19.79 -42.18
C GLY A 909 -34.69 18.54 -42.85
N ASN A 910 -35.45 17.42 -42.82
CA ASN A 910 -35.02 16.15 -43.40
C ASN A 910 -35.08 16.19 -44.93
N PHE A 911 -34.35 15.30 -45.57
CA PHE A 911 -34.52 14.96 -46.98
C PHE A 911 -34.44 13.44 -47.15
N VAL A 912 -34.90 12.93 -48.28
CA VAL A 912 -34.72 11.54 -48.68
C VAL A 912 -34.25 11.52 -50.13
N LEU A 913 -32.97 11.23 -50.33
CA LEU A 913 -32.39 11.00 -51.65
C LEU A 913 -32.49 9.52 -51.99
N THR A 914 -33.25 9.20 -53.04
CA THR A 914 -33.49 7.83 -53.48
C THR A 914 -32.51 7.35 -54.54
N GLY A 915 -31.75 8.27 -55.15
CA GLY A 915 -30.72 7.93 -56.14
C GLY A 915 -29.78 9.11 -56.44
N PHE A 916 -28.54 8.79 -56.79
CA PHE A 916 -27.54 9.74 -57.27
C PHE A 916 -26.79 9.16 -58.47
N ASP A 917 -27.19 9.55 -59.68
CA ASP A 917 -26.54 9.10 -60.92
C ASP A 917 -25.48 10.07 -61.36
N VAL A 918 -24.39 9.52 -61.88
CA VAL A 918 -23.32 10.30 -62.48
C VAL A 918 -23.00 9.77 -63.86
N VAL A 919 -22.95 10.65 -64.85
CA VAL A 919 -22.60 10.36 -66.23
C VAL A 919 -21.47 11.29 -66.65
N TYR A 920 -20.42 10.74 -67.25
CA TYR A 920 -19.35 11.52 -67.86
C TYR A 920 -19.58 11.64 -69.37
N GLU A 921 -19.62 12.85 -69.89
CA GLU A 921 -19.74 13.14 -71.32
C GLU A 921 -18.46 13.83 -71.83
N PRO A 922 -17.54 13.11 -72.50
CA PRO A 922 -16.39 13.72 -73.14
C PRO A 922 -16.82 14.63 -74.30
N ALA A 923 -16.10 15.73 -74.54
CA ALA A 923 -16.44 16.64 -75.64
C ALA A 923 -16.46 15.90 -77.00
N GLY A 924 -17.61 15.92 -77.66
CA GLY A 924 -17.80 15.29 -78.97
C GLY A 924 -17.96 13.77 -78.95
N GLN A 925 -18.15 13.15 -77.79
CA GLN A 925 -18.40 11.70 -77.64
C GLN A 925 -19.71 11.43 -76.91
N SER A 926 -20.20 10.19 -76.99
CA SER A 926 -21.42 9.78 -76.29
C SER A 926 -21.22 9.74 -74.76
N PRO A 927 -22.23 10.13 -73.96
CA PRO A 927 -22.19 10.03 -72.50
C PRO A 927 -21.97 8.60 -72.00
N GLN A 928 -21.18 8.43 -70.94
CA GLN A 928 -20.83 7.15 -70.33
C GLN A 928 -21.23 7.15 -68.84
N PRO A 929 -21.96 6.14 -68.33
CA PRO A 929 -22.33 6.08 -66.93
C PRO A 929 -21.10 5.83 -66.04
N VAL A 930 -21.00 6.56 -64.95
CA VAL A 930 -19.99 6.36 -63.90
C VAL A 930 -20.57 5.43 -62.85
N LYS A 931 -19.91 4.29 -62.61
CA LYS A 931 -20.33 3.32 -61.60
C LYS A 931 -19.64 3.59 -60.27
N PHE A 932 -20.36 3.35 -59.17
CA PHE A 932 -19.81 3.41 -57.82
C PHE A 932 -19.53 2.01 -57.28
N ALA A 933 -18.41 1.84 -56.59
CA ALA A 933 -18.07 0.61 -55.85
C ALA A 933 -18.73 0.59 -54.47
N SER A 934 -18.82 1.75 -53.82
CA SER A 934 -19.41 1.87 -52.49
C SER A 934 -19.84 3.31 -52.23
N ALA A 935 -20.74 3.47 -51.27
CA ALA A 935 -21.12 4.78 -50.74
C ALA A 935 -21.12 4.71 -49.21
N GLN A 936 -20.65 5.77 -48.57
CA GLN A 936 -20.65 5.96 -47.12
C GLN A 936 -21.18 7.35 -46.78
N VAL A 937 -21.76 7.51 -45.59
CA VAL A 937 -22.28 8.78 -45.10
C VAL A 937 -21.80 9.02 -43.68
N ASP A 938 -21.65 10.29 -43.31
CA ASP A 938 -21.34 10.68 -41.93
C ASP A 938 -22.49 10.35 -40.96
N TYR A 939 -23.72 10.35 -41.47
CA TYR A 939 -24.90 9.99 -40.73
C TYR A 939 -26.02 9.44 -41.64
N ALA A 940 -26.75 8.44 -41.14
CA ALA A 940 -27.98 7.94 -41.74
C ALA A 940 -29.05 7.68 -40.67
N GLN A 941 -30.30 7.99 -40.99
CA GLN A 941 -31.47 7.56 -40.23
C GLN A 941 -31.52 6.02 -40.15
N SER A 942 -31.97 5.48 -39.01
CA SER A 942 -32.19 4.03 -38.87
C SER A 942 -33.09 3.48 -39.99
N GLY A 943 -32.62 2.42 -40.66
CA GLY A 943 -33.29 1.81 -41.82
C GLY A 943 -32.91 2.41 -43.19
N HIS A 944 -32.15 3.51 -43.20
CA HIS A 944 -31.60 4.15 -44.39
C HIS A 944 -30.08 3.94 -44.45
N SER A 945 -29.49 3.96 -45.66
CA SER A 945 -28.04 3.81 -45.81
C SER A 945 -27.52 4.51 -47.07
N ALA A 946 -26.23 4.79 -47.11
CA ALA A 946 -25.58 5.37 -48.28
C ALA A 946 -25.64 4.47 -49.53
N ALA A 947 -25.66 3.15 -49.35
CA ALA A 947 -25.78 2.19 -50.45
C ALA A 947 -27.08 2.40 -51.27
N GLY A 948 -28.15 2.86 -50.60
CA GLY A 948 -29.40 3.20 -51.27
C GLY A 948 -29.29 4.29 -52.34
N LEU A 949 -28.26 5.16 -52.29
CA LEU A 949 -28.02 6.18 -53.30
C LEU A 949 -27.56 5.62 -54.65
N ILE A 950 -26.86 4.47 -54.64
CA ILE A 950 -26.21 3.90 -55.84
C ILE A 950 -26.88 2.61 -56.32
N ASP A 951 -27.67 1.96 -55.46
CA ASP A 951 -28.46 0.76 -55.79
C ASP A 951 -29.88 1.09 -56.28
N ASP A 952 -30.23 2.39 -56.36
CA ASP A 952 -31.53 2.91 -56.84
C ASP A 952 -32.73 2.30 -56.07
N ASN A 953 -32.54 1.98 -54.78
CA ASN A 953 -33.56 1.39 -53.92
C ASN A 953 -34.32 2.48 -53.15
N PRO A 954 -35.55 2.84 -53.55
CA PRO A 954 -36.28 3.96 -52.97
C PRO A 954 -36.68 3.73 -51.50
N LYS A 955 -36.62 2.50 -51.00
CA LYS A 955 -36.95 2.17 -49.60
C LYS A 955 -35.79 2.38 -48.62
N THR A 956 -34.55 2.46 -49.13
CA THR A 956 -33.33 2.53 -48.31
C THR A 956 -32.44 3.71 -48.67
N GLY A 957 -32.96 4.68 -49.45
CA GLY A 957 -32.28 5.90 -49.85
C GLY A 957 -31.75 6.71 -48.66
N TRP A 958 -30.86 7.67 -48.89
CA TRP A 958 -30.19 8.39 -47.80
C TRP A 958 -31.10 9.44 -47.17
N ALA A 959 -31.25 9.36 -45.83
CA ALA A 959 -32.02 10.28 -45.00
C ALA A 959 -31.26 10.60 -43.70
N ILE A 960 -31.48 11.79 -43.12
CA ILE A 960 -30.63 12.36 -42.05
C ILE A 960 -31.39 12.76 -40.78
N ALA A 961 -32.66 12.39 -40.63
CA ALA A 961 -33.45 12.73 -39.44
C ALA A 961 -34.03 11.48 -38.77
N GLU A 962 -34.12 11.47 -37.43
CA GLU A 962 -34.77 10.38 -36.70
C GLU A 962 -36.24 10.70 -36.46
N ALA A 963 -37.14 9.74 -36.67
CA ALA A 963 -38.55 9.91 -36.32
C ALA A 963 -38.73 9.89 -34.80
N LYS A 964 -39.16 11.02 -34.21
CA LYS A 964 -39.47 11.13 -32.78
C LYS A 964 -40.73 11.96 -32.57
N ASP A 965 -41.76 11.35 -31.97
CA ASP A 965 -43.04 12.00 -31.64
C ASP A 965 -43.72 12.69 -32.84
N GLY A 966 -43.63 12.10 -34.04
CA GLY A 966 -44.18 12.65 -35.29
C GLY A 966 -43.40 13.83 -35.87
N LYS A 967 -42.23 14.16 -35.29
CA LYS A 967 -41.25 15.13 -35.82
C LYS A 967 -39.99 14.40 -36.28
N TYR A 968 -39.22 15.05 -37.15
CA TYR A 968 -37.98 14.51 -37.71
C TYR A 968 -36.81 15.46 -37.38
N PRO A 969 -36.34 15.49 -36.11
CA PRO A 969 -35.13 16.23 -35.76
C PRO A 969 -33.89 15.68 -36.46
N ILE A 970 -33.02 16.58 -36.90
CA ILE A 970 -31.72 16.24 -37.50
C ILE A 970 -30.67 16.17 -36.40
N LYS A 971 -29.82 15.15 -36.48
CA LYS A 971 -28.68 14.99 -35.58
C LYS A 971 -27.56 15.95 -35.98
N ARG A 972 -27.36 17.02 -35.21
CA ARG A 972 -26.30 18.02 -35.47
C ARG A 972 -24.97 17.61 -34.85
N GLN A 973 -23.86 17.91 -35.52
CA GLN A 973 -22.53 17.89 -34.92
C GLN A 973 -22.19 19.30 -34.42
N GLY A 974 -22.44 19.56 -33.13
CA GLY A 974 -22.42 20.92 -32.59
C GLY A 974 -23.58 21.75 -33.16
N ASP A 975 -23.26 22.93 -33.70
CA ASP A 975 -24.25 23.82 -34.32
C ASP A 975 -24.44 23.60 -35.83
N ASP A 976 -23.63 22.74 -36.46
CA ASP A 976 -23.67 22.49 -37.91
C ASP A 976 -24.70 21.41 -38.26
N PRO A 977 -25.73 21.73 -39.06
CA PRO A 977 -26.70 20.75 -39.55
C PRO A 977 -26.27 20.09 -40.87
N ALA A 978 -25.05 20.35 -41.36
CA ALA A 978 -24.53 19.74 -42.58
C ALA A 978 -24.23 18.25 -42.41
N HIS A 979 -24.49 17.50 -43.48
CA HIS A 979 -24.14 16.09 -43.62
C HIS A 979 -23.50 15.84 -44.98
N TYR A 980 -22.89 14.68 -45.17
CA TYR A 980 -22.27 14.35 -46.45
C TYR A 980 -22.31 12.85 -46.77
N ALA A 981 -22.43 12.56 -48.06
CA ALA A 981 -22.23 11.24 -48.64
C ALA A 981 -20.94 11.23 -49.46
N GLU A 982 -20.07 10.25 -49.24
CA GLU A 982 -18.88 9.98 -50.07
C GLU A 982 -19.15 8.72 -50.89
N LEU A 983 -19.00 8.83 -52.20
CA LEU A 983 -19.28 7.79 -53.17
C LEU A 983 -18.01 7.45 -53.93
N GLU A 984 -17.50 6.24 -53.72
CA GLU A 984 -16.28 5.73 -54.34
C GLU A 984 -16.59 5.20 -55.73
N LEU A 985 -15.87 5.67 -56.74
CA LEU A 985 -16.04 5.15 -58.10
C LEU A 985 -15.50 3.72 -58.18
N ALA A 986 -16.16 2.88 -58.97
CA ALA A 986 -15.71 1.51 -59.23
C ALA A 986 -14.37 1.47 -59.97
N GLU A 987 -14.15 2.44 -60.85
CA GLU A 987 -12.88 2.70 -61.52
C GLU A 987 -12.64 4.23 -61.53
N PRO A 988 -11.44 4.72 -61.16
CA PRO A 988 -11.15 6.15 -61.20
C PRO A 988 -11.34 6.74 -62.61
N LEU A 989 -12.12 7.81 -62.71
CA LEU A 989 -12.37 8.52 -63.95
C LEU A 989 -11.20 9.46 -64.25
N THR A 990 -10.44 9.20 -65.31
CA THR A 990 -9.38 10.11 -65.80
C THR A 990 -9.80 10.69 -67.14
N THR A 991 -9.94 12.01 -67.23
CA THR A 991 -10.42 12.69 -68.43
C THR A 991 -9.31 12.82 -69.47
N SER A 992 -9.39 12.12 -70.59
CA SER A 992 -8.42 12.25 -71.69
C SER A 992 -8.60 13.53 -72.52
N SER A 993 -9.79 14.13 -72.46
CA SER A 993 -10.17 15.39 -73.11
C SER A 993 -11.11 16.18 -72.19
N ALA A 994 -11.27 17.49 -72.44
CA ALA A 994 -12.31 18.25 -71.76
C ALA A 994 -13.69 17.60 -71.97
N GLY A 995 -14.56 17.68 -70.98
CA GLY A 995 -15.89 17.10 -71.00
C GLY A 995 -16.73 17.67 -69.87
N LYS A 996 -17.87 17.04 -69.57
CA LYS A 996 -18.70 17.42 -68.43
C LYS A 996 -19.15 16.21 -67.63
N LEU A 997 -19.24 16.41 -66.32
CA LEU A 997 -19.84 15.48 -65.37
C LEU A 997 -21.29 15.91 -65.17
N ILE A 998 -22.23 15.01 -65.47
CA ILE A 998 -23.65 15.22 -65.28
C ILE A 998 -24.06 14.43 -64.04
N CYS A 999 -24.46 15.13 -62.99
CA CYS A 999 -24.96 14.54 -61.75
C CYS A 999 -26.48 14.73 -61.66
N VAL A 1000 -27.21 13.66 -61.35
CA VAL A 1000 -28.68 13.68 -61.19
C VAL A 1000 -29.03 13.24 -59.77
N LEU A 1001 -29.60 14.15 -58.98
CA LEU A 1001 -30.11 13.85 -57.65
C LEU A 1001 -31.61 13.56 -57.76
N ARG A 1002 -32.01 12.35 -57.36
CA ARG A 1002 -33.41 11.93 -57.34
C ARG A 1002 -33.92 11.90 -55.90
N HIS A 1003 -35.07 12.53 -55.67
CA HIS A 1003 -35.72 12.59 -54.36
C HIS A 1003 -36.89 11.62 -54.29
N GLU A 1004 -37.30 11.29 -53.06
CA GLU A 1004 -38.59 10.63 -52.85
C GLU A 1004 -39.74 11.52 -53.35
N ALA A 1005 -40.83 10.88 -53.80
CA ALA A 1005 -42.07 11.51 -54.25
C ALA A 1005 -42.87 12.19 -53.11
N ASN A 1006 -42.22 13.08 -52.37
CA ASN A 1006 -42.77 13.80 -51.22
C ASN A 1006 -42.10 15.17 -51.10
N ALA A 1007 -42.90 16.24 -51.14
CA ALA A 1007 -42.40 17.61 -51.04
C ALA A 1007 -41.67 17.87 -49.70
N GLN A 1008 -41.96 17.13 -48.63
CA GLN A 1008 -41.25 17.29 -47.36
C GLN A 1008 -39.82 16.73 -47.37
N HIS A 1009 -39.43 15.97 -48.40
CA HIS A 1009 -38.17 15.23 -48.45
C HIS A 1009 -37.19 15.74 -49.51
N GLN A 1010 -37.45 16.90 -50.11
CA GLN A 1010 -36.57 17.50 -51.11
C GLN A 1010 -35.31 18.11 -50.48
N VAL A 1011 -34.16 17.98 -51.13
CA VAL A 1011 -32.91 18.61 -50.69
C VAL A 1011 -32.97 20.11 -50.94
N GLY A 1012 -32.59 20.91 -49.95
CA GLY A 1012 -32.64 22.37 -49.99
C GLY A 1012 -31.35 23.01 -50.47
N ARG A 1013 -30.21 22.63 -49.91
CA ARG A 1013 -28.90 23.11 -50.37
C ARG A 1013 -27.91 21.97 -50.40
N PHE A 1014 -27.12 21.90 -51.46
CA PHE A 1014 -26.11 20.85 -51.62
C PHE A 1014 -24.89 21.33 -52.38
N ARG A 1015 -23.78 20.62 -52.22
CA ARG A 1015 -22.52 20.87 -52.92
C ARG A 1015 -21.94 19.54 -53.38
N ILE A 1016 -21.43 19.53 -54.61
CA ILE A 1016 -20.74 18.37 -55.17
C ILE A 1016 -19.24 18.68 -55.18
N SER A 1017 -18.46 17.76 -54.63
CA SER A 1017 -17.01 17.82 -54.59
C SER A 1017 -16.42 16.51 -55.12
N ALA A 1018 -15.17 16.51 -55.53
CA ALA A 1018 -14.46 15.31 -55.97
C ALA A 1018 -13.05 15.27 -55.41
N THR A 1019 -12.46 14.07 -55.41
CA THR A 1019 -11.07 13.86 -55.05
C THR A 1019 -10.42 12.85 -55.98
N ALA A 1020 -9.12 13.00 -56.22
CA ALA A 1020 -8.29 12.00 -56.90
C ALA A 1020 -7.66 11.01 -55.90
N GLU A 1021 -7.78 11.27 -54.60
CA GLU A 1021 -7.17 10.46 -53.54
C GLU A 1021 -7.92 9.13 -53.34
N GLN A 1022 -7.16 8.06 -53.09
CA GLN A 1022 -7.70 6.72 -52.81
C GLN A 1022 -8.20 6.58 -51.36
N PRO A 1023 -8.98 5.54 -51.01
CA PRO A 1023 -9.50 5.37 -49.64
C PRO A 1023 -8.37 5.29 -48.64
N ILE A 1024 -8.45 6.12 -47.60
CA ILE A 1024 -7.46 6.10 -46.52
C ILE A 1024 -7.81 4.88 -45.66
N VAL A 1025 -7.03 3.81 -45.81
CA VAL A 1025 -7.12 2.65 -44.93
C VAL A 1025 -6.49 3.06 -43.61
N ALA A 1026 -7.33 3.25 -42.59
CA ALA A 1026 -6.85 3.61 -41.26
C ALA A 1026 -5.92 2.51 -40.72
N ASP A 1027 -4.82 2.91 -40.11
CA ASP A 1027 -3.96 1.98 -39.38
C ASP A 1027 -4.74 1.44 -38.18
N LEU A 1028 -4.97 0.13 -38.16
CA LEU A 1028 -5.67 -0.56 -37.08
C LEU A 1028 -4.71 -1.23 -36.09
N THR A 1029 -3.44 -0.80 -36.09
CA THR A 1029 -2.43 -1.23 -35.13
C THR A 1029 -2.62 -0.50 -33.80
N PHE A 1030 -2.73 -1.26 -32.70
CA PHE A 1030 -2.74 -0.67 -31.36
C PHE A 1030 -1.33 -0.19 -30.96
N PRO A 1031 -1.24 0.86 -30.13
CA PRO A 1031 0.05 1.30 -29.61
C PRO A 1031 0.73 0.19 -28.80
N GLN A 1032 2.05 0.24 -28.75
CA GLN A 1032 2.84 -0.66 -27.92
C GLN A 1032 2.40 -0.52 -26.45
N VAL A 1033 2.24 -1.66 -25.78
CA VAL A 1033 1.87 -1.71 -24.37
C VAL A 1033 3.05 -1.14 -23.55
N PRO A 1034 2.87 -0.02 -22.83
CA PRO A 1034 3.94 0.53 -22.01
C PRO A 1034 4.35 -0.46 -20.91
N GLU A 1035 5.60 -0.44 -20.47
CA GLU A 1035 6.14 -1.39 -19.49
C GLU A 1035 6.73 -0.67 -18.27
N LEU A 1036 6.52 -1.26 -17.09
CA LEU A 1036 7.18 -0.94 -15.84
C LEU A 1036 7.87 -2.18 -15.28
N THR A 1037 9.02 -2.00 -14.64
CA THR A 1037 9.68 -3.05 -13.86
C THR A 1037 9.72 -2.64 -12.40
N ILE A 1038 9.31 -3.54 -11.52
CA ILE A 1038 9.34 -3.39 -10.06
C ILE A 1038 10.13 -4.55 -9.45
N THR A 1039 11.06 -4.26 -8.56
CA THR A 1039 11.73 -5.32 -7.78
C THR A 1039 10.84 -5.70 -6.60
N ALA A 1040 10.71 -6.99 -6.30
CA ALA A 1040 9.98 -7.44 -5.12
C ALA A 1040 10.59 -6.81 -3.85
N GLY A 1041 9.75 -6.15 -3.05
CA GLY A 1041 10.14 -5.37 -1.88
C GLY A 1041 10.32 -3.86 -2.14
N GLU A 1042 10.12 -3.37 -3.36
CA GLU A 1042 10.26 -1.95 -3.72
C GLU A 1042 8.92 -1.32 -4.10
N THR A 1043 8.92 0.03 -4.10
CA THR A 1043 7.85 0.89 -4.61
C THR A 1043 8.31 1.61 -5.87
N ILE A 1044 7.48 1.63 -6.91
CA ILE A 1044 7.65 2.47 -8.10
C ILE A 1044 6.43 3.35 -8.32
N THR A 1045 6.51 4.29 -9.26
CA THR A 1045 5.38 5.16 -9.61
C THR A 1045 4.97 5.04 -11.06
N CYS A 1046 3.70 5.36 -11.33
CA CYS A 1046 3.18 5.57 -12.68
C CYS A 1046 2.10 6.65 -12.68
N GLN A 1047 1.65 7.08 -13.85
CA GLN A 1047 0.70 8.18 -14.00
C GLN A 1047 -0.64 7.71 -14.57
N LEU A 1048 -1.70 8.09 -13.88
CA LEU A 1048 -3.09 7.98 -14.32
C LEU A 1048 -3.55 9.35 -14.81
N ARG A 1049 -3.98 9.44 -16.08
CA ARG A 1049 -4.46 10.67 -16.72
C ARG A 1049 -5.87 10.48 -17.25
N VAL A 1050 -6.66 11.55 -17.23
CA VAL A 1050 -7.99 11.61 -17.86
C VAL A 1050 -8.15 12.77 -18.82
N ASP A 1051 -8.82 12.53 -19.93
CA ASP A 1051 -9.39 13.59 -20.77
C ASP A 1051 -10.88 13.72 -20.48
N ARG A 1052 -11.27 14.92 -20.02
CA ARG A 1052 -12.58 15.14 -19.40
C ARG A 1052 -13.74 15.42 -20.36
N ASN A 1053 -13.53 15.73 -21.63
CA ASN A 1053 -14.56 15.98 -22.68
C ASN A 1053 -15.97 16.42 -22.17
N GLY A 1054 -16.03 17.45 -21.30
CA GLY A 1054 -17.28 17.97 -20.70
C GLY A 1054 -17.74 17.38 -19.36
N PHE A 1055 -16.95 16.54 -18.70
CA PHE A 1055 -17.19 15.92 -17.38
C PHE A 1055 -16.45 16.67 -16.26
N GLY A 1056 -17.22 17.38 -15.42
CA GLY A 1056 -16.69 18.29 -14.40
C GLY A 1056 -16.44 17.69 -13.01
N ASP A 1057 -17.02 16.53 -12.70
CA ASP A 1057 -17.03 16.00 -11.32
C ASP A 1057 -15.78 15.20 -10.94
N ARG A 1058 -15.66 14.82 -9.67
CA ARG A 1058 -14.60 13.90 -9.21
C ARG A 1058 -14.72 12.53 -9.88
N ILE A 1059 -13.59 11.85 -10.08
CA ILE A 1059 -13.54 10.54 -10.74
C ILE A 1059 -12.87 9.54 -9.80
N GLN A 1060 -13.52 8.41 -9.60
CA GLN A 1060 -13.03 7.31 -8.79
C GLN A 1060 -12.59 6.15 -9.69
N PHE A 1061 -11.48 5.50 -9.32
CA PHE A 1061 -10.90 4.40 -10.08
C PHE A 1061 -10.62 3.18 -9.22
N ASP A 1062 -10.77 2.01 -9.84
CA ASP A 1062 -10.12 0.78 -9.42
C ASP A 1062 -8.94 0.49 -10.34
N VAL A 1063 -7.84 -0.01 -9.76
CA VAL A 1063 -6.70 -0.54 -10.51
C VAL A 1063 -6.75 -2.05 -10.41
N THR A 1064 -6.92 -2.72 -11.54
CA THR A 1064 -7.23 -4.16 -11.58
C THR A 1064 -6.17 -4.94 -12.36
N ASN A 1065 -6.07 -6.24 -12.05
CA ASN A 1065 -5.14 -7.19 -12.70
C ASN A 1065 -3.64 -6.97 -12.40
N LEU A 1066 -3.32 -6.28 -11.30
CA LEU A 1066 -1.96 -6.26 -10.75
C LEU A 1066 -1.52 -7.69 -10.35
N PRO A 1067 -0.24 -8.07 -10.52
CA PRO A 1067 0.31 -9.32 -9.98
C PRO A 1067 0.02 -9.47 -8.50
N HIS A 1068 -0.23 -10.68 -8.04
CA HIS A 1068 -0.51 -10.92 -6.64
C HIS A 1068 0.70 -10.57 -5.76
N GLY A 1069 0.49 -9.73 -4.75
CA GLY A 1069 1.55 -9.14 -3.94
C GLY A 1069 1.92 -7.72 -4.37
N VAL A 1070 1.39 -7.22 -5.50
CA VAL A 1070 1.52 -5.81 -5.89
C VAL A 1070 0.25 -5.05 -5.52
N ILE A 1071 0.41 -3.95 -4.78
CA ILE A 1071 -0.70 -3.08 -4.37
C ILE A 1071 -0.50 -1.63 -4.86
N VAL A 1072 -1.58 -0.86 -4.83
CA VAL A 1072 -1.53 0.59 -4.96
C VAL A 1072 -1.47 1.18 -3.54
N ASP A 1073 -0.33 1.70 -3.12
CA ASP A 1073 -0.11 2.15 -1.74
C ASP A 1073 -0.90 3.40 -1.40
N ASN A 1074 -0.97 4.34 -2.34
CA ASN A 1074 -1.60 5.64 -2.12
C ASN A 1074 -3.11 5.64 -2.45
N ILE A 1075 -3.77 4.54 -2.07
CA ILE A 1075 -5.21 4.31 -2.24
C ILE A 1075 -5.98 4.59 -0.93
N GLY A 1076 -7.12 5.26 -1.02
CA GLY A 1076 -8.00 5.46 0.13
C GLY A 1076 -9.15 4.45 0.17
N LEU A 1077 -10.01 4.54 1.19
CA LEU A 1077 -11.26 3.77 1.32
C LEU A 1077 -12.14 3.81 0.05
N SER A 1078 -12.07 4.93 -0.68
CA SER A 1078 -12.79 5.12 -1.94
C SER A 1078 -11.94 4.81 -3.17
N GLY A 1079 -10.92 3.97 -3.09
CA GLY A 1079 -10.06 3.68 -4.24
C GLY A 1079 -9.17 4.88 -4.63
N VAL A 1080 -8.72 4.91 -5.88
CA VAL A 1080 -7.91 6.00 -6.43
C VAL A 1080 -8.84 7.15 -6.85
N LEU A 1081 -8.56 8.37 -6.42
CA LEU A 1081 -9.41 9.53 -6.68
C LEU A 1081 -8.68 10.62 -7.48
N ILE A 1082 -9.33 11.10 -8.54
CA ILE A 1082 -8.98 12.36 -9.21
C ILE A 1082 -10.05 13.41 -8.87
N PRO A 1083 -9.71 14.47 -8.09
CA PRO A 1083 -10.63 15.54 -7.75
C PRO A 1083 -11.22 16.27 -8.96
N ALA A 1084 -12.34 16.96 -8.76
CA ALA A 1084 -12.93 17.84 -9.77
C ALA A 1084 -11.91 18.88 -10.24
N GLY A 1085 -11.85 19.13 -11.55
CA GLY A 1085 -10.91 20.06 -12.17
C GLY A 1085 -9.45 19.57 -12.33
N GLN A 1086 -9.08 18.45 -11.70
CA GLN A 1086 -7.77 17.81 -11.92
C GLN A 1086 -7.89 16.71 -12.98
N SER A 1087 -6.80 16.44 -13.69
CA SER A 1087 -6.77 15.44 -14.78
C SER A 1087 -5.69 14.38 -14.62
N GLU A 1088 -4.87 14.44 -13.57
CA GLU A 1088 -3.76 13.51 -13.36
C GLU A 1088 -3.66 13.08 -11.90
N ARG A 1089 -3.16 11.85 -11.69
CA ARG A 1089 -2.83 11.29 -10.38
C ARG A 1089 -1.67 10.32 -10.52
N THR A 1090 -0.67 10.49 -9.66
CA THR A 1090 0.43 9.53 -9.52
C THR A 1090 -0.03 8.34 -8.68
N LEU A 1091 0.21 7.13 -9.18
CA LEU A 1091 0.00 5.88 -8.47
C LEU A 1091 1.33 5.39 -7.91
N HIS A 1092 1.32 4.93 -6.67
CA HIS A 1092 2.46 4.28 -6.03
C HIS A 1092 2.18 2.78 -6.03
N LEU A 1093 2.99 2.01 -6.76
CA LEU A 1093 2.86 0.56 -6.86
C LEU A 1093 3.95 -0.08 -6.02
N THR A 1094 3.57 -0.94 -5.08
CA THR A 1094 4.51 -1.61 -4.18
C THR A 1094 4.37 -3.11 -4.30
N ALA A 1095 5.48 -3.79 -4.53
CA ALA A 1095 5.54 -5.24 -4.56
C ALA A 1095 5.98 -5.76 -3.20
N ALA A 1096 5.20 -6.66 -2.59
CA ALA A 1096 5.64 -7.44 -1.44
C ALA A 1096 6.89 -8.26 -1.81
N SER A 1097 7.77 -8.52 -0.86
CA SER A 1097 9.04 -9.20 -1.16
C SER A 1097 8.95 -10.65 -1.54
N TRP A 1098 7.88 -11.33 -1.12
CA TRP A 1098 7.63 -12.71 -1.53
C TRP A 1098 7.01 -12.76 -2.94
N THR A 1099 6.64 -11.63 -3.55
CA THR A 1099 5.99 -11.60 -4.87
C THR A 1099 6.83 -12.40 -5.88
N PRO A 1100 6.25 -13.38 -6.59
CA PRO A 1100 6.98 -14.16 -7.58
C PRO A 1100 7.34 -13.31 -8.79
N GLU A 1101 8.41 -13.70 -9.50
CA GLU A 1101 8.68 -13.11 -10.81
C GLU A 1101 7.49 -13.36 -11.74
N SER A 1102 7.01 -12.29 -12.34
CA SER A 1102 5.79 -12.32 -13.15
C SER A 1102 5.75 -11.17 -14.14
N GLU A 1103 5.02 -11.36 -15.22
CA GLU A 1103 4.72 -10.33 -16.21
C GLU A 1103 3.22 -10.33 -16.44
N ARG A 1104 2.56 -9.21 -16.13
CA ARG A 1104 1.11 -9.07 -16.30
C ARG A 1104 0.76 -7.69 -16.81
N THR A 1105 -0.38 -7.59 -17.46
CA THR A 1105 -0.98 -6.29 -17.79
C THR A 1105 -1.97 -5.88 -16.72
N PHE A 1106 -2.06 -4.59 -16.43
CA PHE A 1106 -3.03 -4.01 -15.51
C PHE A 1106 -3.61 -2.73 -16.10
N GLN A 1107 -4.75 -2.30 -15.54
CA GLN A 1107 -5.50 -1.17 -16.07
C GLN A 1107 -6.15 -0.36 -14.95
N ALA A 1108 -6.49 0.89 -15.27
CA ALA A 1108 -7.38 1.70 -14.44
C ALA A 1108 -8.79 1.72 -15.05
N THR A 1109 -9.80 1.49 -14.21
CA THR A 1109 -11.22 1.49 -14.58
C THR A 1109 -11.95 2.55 -13.77
N THR A 1110 -12.63 3.48 -14.43
CA THR A 1110 -13.45 4.49 -13.71
C THR A 1110 -14.74 3.87 -13.16
N LYS A 1111 -15.26 4.36 -12.04
CA LYS A 1111 -16.59 4.00 -11.50
C LYS A 1111 -17.73 4.88 -12.01
N VAL A 1112 -17.45 5.84 -12.89
CA VAL A 1112 -18.43 6.77 -13.49
C VAL A 1112 -18.43 6.65 -15.02
N GLU A 1113 -19.41 7.31 -15.67
CA GLU A 1113 -19.54 7.36 -17.15
C GLU A 1113 -19.45 5.98 -17.83
N GLY A 1114 -20.07 4.99 -17.19
CA GLY A 1114 -20.22 3.63 -17.70
C GLY A 1114 -19.00 2.73 -17.56
N GLY A 1115 -17.96 3.10 -16.81
CA GLY A 1115 -16.84 2.17 -16.57
C GLY A 1115 -15.80 2.15 -17.68
N GLN A 1116 -15.40 3.33 -18.17
CA GLN A 1116 -14.32 3.45 -19.15
C GLN A 1116 -12.99 2.97 -18.57
N THR A 1117 -12.16 2.32 -19.38
CA THR A 1117 -10.85 1.82 -18.96
C THR A 1117 -9.73 2.52 -19.71
N SER A 1118 -8.53 2.51 -19.11
CA SER A 1118 -7.30 2.74 -19.85
C SER A 1118 -7.01 1.59 -20.82
N LEU A 1119 -6.11 1.81 -21.78
CA LEU A 1119 -5.36 0.70 -22.35
C LEU A 1119 -4.54 0.02 -21.24
N PRO A 1120 -4.28 -1.30 -21.36
CA PRO A 1120 -3.43 -1.99 -20.39
C PRO A 1120 -2.00 -1.45 -20.42
N MET A 1121 -1.36 -1.46 -19.25
CA MET A 1121 0.09 -1.29 -19.09
C MET A 1121 0.68 -2.58 -18.54
N ARG A 1122 1.89 -2.93 -18.95
CA ARG A 1122 2.60 -4.12 -18.48
C ARG A 1122 3.41 -3.82 -17.24
N LEU A 1123 3.29 -4.65 -16.22
CA LEU A 1123 4.13 -4.66 -15.03
C LEU A 1123 4.93 -5.96 -14.99
N ARG A 1124 6.24 -5.81 -14.91
CA ARG A 1124 7.19 -6.89 -14.71
C ARG A 1124 7.70 -6.86 -13.28
N VAL A 1125 7.42 -7.91 -12.51
CA VAL A 1125 8.02 -8.11 -11.19
C VAL A 1125 9.30 -8.92 -11.35
N VAL A 1126 10.40 -8.40 -10.82
CA VAL A 1126 11.71 -9.09 -10.78
C VAL A 1126 12.11 -9.34 -9.33
N ARG A 1127 12.86 -10.39 -9.06
CA ARG A 1127 13.43 -10.59 -7.71
C ARG A 1127 14.87 -10.09 -7.64
N PRO A 1128 15.32 -9.59 -6.48
CA PRO A 1128 16.74 -9.29 -6.29
C PRO A 1128 17.57 -10.54 -6.59
N SER A 1129 18.64 -10.40 -7.36
CA SER A 1129 19.57 -11.50 -7.55
C SER A 1129 20.09 -11.94 -6.19
N ALA A 1130 19.94 -13.23 -5.87
CA ALA A 1130 20.53 -13.80 -4.65
C ALA A 1130 22.04 -13.54 -4.69
N LYS A 1131 22.52 -12.66 -3.81
CA LYS A 1131 23.93 -12.38 -3.63
C LYS A 1131 24.49 -13.22 -2.50
#